data_AF-A0A2P8GKH1-F1
#
_entry.id   AF-A0A2P8GKH1-F1
#
_cell.length_a   1.000
_cell.length_b   1.000
_cell.length_c   1.000
_cell.angle_alpha   90.00
_cell.angle_beta   90.00
_cell.angle_gamma   90.00
#
_symmetry.space_group_name_H-M   'P 1'
#
loop_
_entity.id
_entity.type
_entity.pdbx_description
1 polymer ?
#
loop_
_entity_poly.entity_id
_entity_poly.type
_entity_poly.pdbx_seq_one_letter_code
_entity_poly.pdbx_strand_id
1 'polypeptide(L)'
;MLKFTRASLLLLFGSIVAHAQTNIAPQASSSTSYVSSWETITALNDNYTPANSNDKTHGAYGNWDNPNSIQWVQYDWSQTYAVTSAQVYWFDDAGGVLTPTTAYLEYWNGSAWTQLANVPLQKNAFNTVSFASVNVTRLRLSMRNTSQSTGILEWQVYGTAVTTPPPTGGDSSNYTWPKYSPTISYDFRTEYPNLAEPQQVLNDCPQVAGTQSSGWWTFRWGPKKRSNITSAAITPMLARLNSEFKYFRDTMGWPADLRARSGYKSAVYLYGSGLCTDQADSTELGGWQSAISYNGKSWPMILASYYPVYAFDPKFTGSDGEYQRSAMVHEGIHATLADLPGVKNSAWFHEGGNVWFQQTADARRSNNYSSMGFLNGTDFIAPFMPIECYSGWLQDGSFGGPSAEGVNMFNSAGQQLCTWRRFLGGHQYSSSFPTFLGNTLGDNAVPWIWRYASSRVLEGIASGIGAAQMRRLITEYRAKQAMADFGKWKRAVVQLLNDNFGSAIGAEWQPSWLNPAPWTATPYAKTTNTNGVLRPDTTTLPGWSGANQIPLTVTGNTVTVNFQPIGANMTCQLAYWTANGTPVYSQYVSSGNVTLKLAAAPANNVVIAIITNTDYIYSGEATRKAKYDYRLQLVTGVTGAASVNTKWYTAALLSSARTSEAFAETKSGIDWSLYCNQPFNGQARPEEYKLVYAHPEFQVFPNPAPASNGVQIRFSNAKMERSIITVYSLTGELLLQKVTTGNNYTVEPKALKPGVYLVKIANTALNSTQKLVVL
;
A
#
# COMPACT_ATOMS: atom_id res chain seq x y z
N MET A 1 -28.30 36.41 63.57
CA MET A 1 -29.09 36.27 62.33
C MET A 1 -28.51 37.27 61.33
N LEU A 2 -27.55 36.92 60.45
CA LEU A 2 -27.71 36.23 59.14
C LEU A 2 -28.79 36.92 58.27
N LYS A 3 -28.55 37.46 57.07
CA LYS A 3 -27.66 37.02 55.97
C LYS A 3 -27.20 38.20 55.09
N PHE A 4 -25.89 38.26 54.82
CA PHE A 4 -25.30 38.92 53.66
C PHE A 4 -25.32 37.93 52.49
N THR A 5 -25.94 38.29 51.36
CA THR A 5 -25.93 37.48 50.14
C THR A 5 -24.70 37.82 49.31
N ARG A 6 -23.67 36.96 49.36
CA ARG A 6 -22.54 36.97 48.42
C ARG A 6 -23.01 36.40 47.08
N ALA A 7 -22.99 37.21 46.03
CA ALA A 7 -23.01 36.71 44.66
C ALA A 7 -21.57 36.28 44.30
N SER A 8 -21.35 34.97 44.23
CA SER A 8 -20.10 34.40 43.73
C SER A 8 -20.02 34.60 42.22
N LEU A 9 -19.17 35.53 41.79
CA LEU A 9 -18.75 35.66 40.40
C LEU A 9 -17.86 34.44 40.07
N LEU A 10 -18.44 33.44 39.43
CA LEU A 10 -17.71 32.29 38.91
C LEU A 10 -16.86 32.76 37.72
N LEU A 11 -15.61 33.14 37.98
CA LEU A 11 -14.60 33.31 36.95
C LEU A 11 -14.33 31.92 36.33
N LEU A 12 -15.01 31.63 35.22
CA LEU A 12 -14.59 30.59 34.29
C LEU A 12 -13.21 30.99 33.75
N PHE A 13 -12.16 30.51 34.38
CA PHE A 13 -10.89 30.31 33.69
C PHE A 13 -11.09 29.15 32.70
N GLY A 14 -11.67 29.46 31.55
CA GLY A 14 -11.51 28.62 30.38
C GLY A 14 -10.02 28.59 30.06
N SER A 15 -9.36 27.46 30.32
CA SER A 15 -8.03 27.19 29.80
C SER A 15 -8.14 27.23 28.27
N ILE A 16 -7.85 28.38 27.67
CA ILE A 16 -7.58 28.47 26.24
C ILE A 16 -6.26 27.73 26.07
N VAL A 17 -6.32 26.44 25.77
CA VAL A 17 -5.18 25.76 25.18
C VAL A 17 -5.00 26.40 23.81
N ALA A 18 -4.16 27.44 23.76
CA ALA A 18 -3.63 27.97 22.52
C ALA A 18 -2.90 26.80 21.86
N HIS A 19 -3.56 26.14 20.90
CA HIS A 19 -2.87 25.22 20.02
C HIS A 19 -1.84 26.06 19.28
N ALA A 20 -0.56 25.71 19.40
CA ALA A 20 0.49 26.37 18.65
C ALA A 20 0.13 26.30 17.16
N GLN A 21 -0.08 27.46 16.55
CA GLN A 21 -0.37 27.55 15.13
C GLN A 21 0.88 27.15 14.36
N THR A 22 0.72 26.31 13.34
CA THR A 22 1.81 25.87 12.48
C THR A 22 1.62 26.41 11.08
N ASN A 23 2.72 26.52 10.32
CA ASN A 23 2.60 26.76 8.88
C ASN A 23 2.04 25.49 8.22
N ILE A 24 0.81 25.59 7.71
CA ILE A 24 0.09 24.49 7.05
C ILE A 24 0.23 24.53 5.53
N ALA A 25 0.86 25.55 4.95
CA ALA A 25 1.06 25.67 3.51
C ALA A 25 1.78 24.45 2.87
N PRO A 26 2.80 23.81 3.50
CA PRO A 26 3.46 22.62 2.94
C PRO A 26 2.56 21.39 2.83
N GLN A 27 1.37 21.41 3.46
CA GLN A 27 0.40 20.32 3.45
C GLN A 27 -0.64 20.49 2.32
N ALA A 28 -0.61 21.62 1.60
CA ALA A 28 -1.52 21.93 0.51
C ALA A 28 -0.98 21.47 -0.84
N SER A 29 -1.90 21.15 -1.76
CA SER A 29 -1.59 21.11 -3.19
C SER A 29 -1.73 22.52 -3.77
N SER A 30 -0.77 22.95 -4.59
CA SER A 30 -0.75 24.29 -5.19
C SER A 30 -1.29 24.28 -6.62
N SER A 31 -2.11 25.26 -6.98
CA SER A 31 -2.56 25.53 -8.35
C SER A 31 -2.54 27.02 -8.66
N THR A 32 -2.55 27.41 -9.94
CA THR A 32 -2.45 28.81 -10.36
C THR A 32 -3.20 29.07 -11.66
N SER A 33 -3.56 30.33 -11.92
CA SER A 33 -4.05 30.79 -13.21
C SER A 33 -3.01 30.65 -14.31
N TYR A 34 -1.75 30.94 -13.99
CA TYR A 34 -0.65 30.92 -14.93
C TYR A 34 0.68 30.94 -14.17
N VAL A 35 1.69 30.21 -14.64
CA VAL A 35 3.08 30.30 -14.19
C VAL A 35 3.99 30.27 -15.41
N SER A 36 4.98 31.15 -15.44
CA SER A 36 5.96 31.24 -16.53
C SER A 36 6.79 29.96 -16.57
N SER A 37 7.22 29.51 -17.76
CA SER A 37 7.88 28.19 -17.90
C SER A 37 9.24 28.05 -17.20
N TRP A 38 9.84 29.15 -16.75
CA TRP A 38 11.09 29.20 -15.97
C TRP A 38 10.88 29.54 -14.49
N GLU A 39 9.63 29.75 -14.07
CA GLU A 39 9.23 29.90 -12.67
C GLU A 39 8.58 28.60 -12.19
N THR A 40 8.45 28.43 -10.88
CA THR A 40 7.88 27.22 -10.28
C THR A 40 6.82 27.54 -9.25
N ILE A 41 5.71 26.82 -9.31
CA ILE A 41 4.65 26.91 -8.30
C ILE A 41 5.07 26.26 -6.96
N THR A 42 6.11 25.44 -6.95
CA THR A 42 6.60 24.77 -5.73
C THR A 42 7.28 25.73 -4.76
N ALA A 43 7.73 26.90 -5.23
CA ALA A 43 8.34 27.94 -4.39
C ALA A 43 7.30 28.65 -3.50
N LEU A 44 6.01 28.35 -3.62
CA LEU A 44 5.00 28.94 -2.76
C LEU A 44 5.05 28.37 -1.33
N ASN A 45 5.38 27.09 -1.16
CA ASN A 45 5.21 26.37 0.10
C ASN A 45 6.37 25.43 0.45
N ASP A 46 7.60 25.80 0.11
CA ASP A 46 8.79 24.98 0.40
C ASP A 46 9.39 25.26 1.79
N ASN A 47 8.78 26.15 2.57
CA ASN A 47 9.24 26.64 3.87
C ASN A 47 10.55 27.44 3.81
N TYR A 48 10.95 27.93 2.64
CA TYR A 48 12.12 28.76 2.54
C TYR A 48 11.89 30.15 3.15
N THR A 49 12.96 30.78 3.65
CA THR A 49 12.95 32.16 4.14
C THR A 49 13.84 33.00 3.23
N PRO A 50 13.25 33.76 2.29
CA PRO A 50 14.03 34.55 1.34
C PRO A 50 14.83 35.67 2.00
N ALA A 51 16.07 35.88 1.53
CA ALA A 51 16.93 36.94 2.03
C ALA A 51 16.49 38.34 1.55
N ASN A 52 15.90 38.43 0.36
CA ASN A 52 15.36 39.67 -0.24
C ASN A 52 14.36 39.33 -1.35
N SER A 53 13.63 40.31 -1.89
CA SER A 53 12.60 40.10 -2.91
C SER A 53 13.12 39.66 -4.29
N ASN A 54 14.43 39.61 -4.51
CA ASN A 54 15.02 39.04 -5.73
C ASN A 54 15.78 37.73 -5.45
N ASP A 55 15.56 37.12 -4.28
CA ASP A 55 16.21 35.87 -3.89
C ASP A 55 15.52 34.66 -4.54
N LYS A 56 16.01 34.29 -5.73
CA LYS A 56 15.54 33.12 -6.48
C LYS A 56 16.30 31.83 -6.16
N THR A 57 17.09 31.78 -5.09
CA THR A 57 17.96 30.62 -4.82
C THR A 57 17.18 29.32 -4.58
N HIS A 58 15.91 29.42 -4.21
CA HIS A 58 14.97 28.30 -4.05
C HIS A 58 13.83 28.31 -5.10
N GLY A 59 14.02 29.07 -6.19
CA GLY A 59 12.98 29.32 -7.18
C GLY A 59 12.07 30.48 -6.80
N ALA A 60 11.16 30.83 -7.71
CA ALA A 60 10.11 31.80 -7.47
C ALA A 60 8.86 31.36 -8.23
N TYR A 61 7.69 31.74 -7.74
CA TYR A 61 6.49 31.82 -8.57
C TYR A 61 6.49 33.17 -9.30
N GLY A 62 6.19 33.17 -10.60
CA GLY A 62 5.99 34.38 -11.37
C GLY A 62 5.14 34.12 -12.61
N ASN A 63 4.32 35.10 -12.99
CA ASN A 63 3.30 34.96 -14.04
C ASN A 63 3.55 35.85 -15.27
N TRP A 64 4.81 36.02 -15.65
CA TRP A 64 5.21 36.71 -16.88
C TRP A 64 4.63 36.02 -18.13
N ASP A 65 4.00 36.68 -19.10
CA ASP A 65 3.85 38.12 -19.33
C ASP A 65 2.37 38.53 -19.30
N ASN A 66 1.80 38.65 -18.09
CA ASN A 66 0.38 38.95 -17.86
C ASN A 66 0.19 40.31 -17.14
N PRO A 67 0.73 41.42 -17.67
CA PRO A 67 0.62 42.73 -17.02
C PRO A 67 -0.83 43.19 -16.93
N ASN A 68 -1.12 44.01 -15.93
CA ASN A 68 -2.42 44.66 -15.76
C ASN A 68 -3.63 43.71 -15.66
N SER A 69 -3.39 42.45 -15.30
CA SER A 69 -4.42 41.42 -15.12
C SER A 69 -4.37 40.86 -13.69
N ILE A 70 -5.53 40.40 -13.18
CA ILE A 70 -5.55 39.66 -11.91
C ILE A 70 -5.14 38.22 -12.20
N GLN A 71 -4.08 37.80 -11.55
CA GLN A 71 -3.59 36.43 -11.55
C GLN A 71 -3.73 35.86 -10.14
N TRP A 72 -3.84 34.54 -10.03
CA TRP A 72 -4.06 33.90 -8.75
C TRP A 72 -3.21 32.65 -8.56
N VAL A 73 -2.86 32.42 -7.30
CA VAL A 73 -2.35 31.14 -6.80
C VAL A 73 -3.28 30.62 -5.71
N GLN A 74 -3.35 29.31 -5.56
CA GLN A 74 -4.32 28.66 -4.70
C GLN A 74 -3.69 27.48 -3.97
N TYR A 75 -4.07 27.33 -2.71
CA TYR A 75 -3.85 26.14 -1.92
C TYR A 75 -5.15 25.36 -1.76
N ASP A 76 -5.07 24.05 -1.99
CA ASP A 76 -6.09 23.06 -1.68
C ASP A 76 -5.58 22.11 -0.59
N TRP A 77 -6.28 22.07 0.55
CA TRP A 77 -6.00 21.12 1.62
C TRP A 77 -6.98 19.95 1.57
N SER A 78 -6.49 18.76 1.94
CA SER A 78 -7.29 17.52 2.00
C SER A 78 -8.24 17.45 3.21
N GLN A 79 -8.11 18.40 4.15
CA GLN A 79 -8.94 18.54 5.34
C GLN A 79 -9.17 20.04 5.65
N THR A 80 -10.17 20.35 6.47
CA THR A 80 -10.47 21.72 6.87
C THR A 80 -9.41 22.22 7.85
N TYR A 81 -9.00 23.47 7.72
CA TYR A 81 -8.12 24.17 8.67
C TYR A 81 -8.79 25.45 9.17
N ALA A 82 -8.61 25.75 10.46
CA ALA A 82 -8.95 27.03 11.06
C ALA A 82 -7.73 27.91 10.89
N VAL A 83 -7.78 28.82 9.91
CA VAL A 83 -6.66 29.71 9.59
C VAL A 83 -6.91 31.08 10.18
N THR A 84 -5.85 31.70 10.69
CA THR A 84 -5.94 33.01 11.37
C THR A 84 -4.99 34.04 10.80
N SER A 85 -3.95 33.60 10.09
CA SER A 85 -3.01 34.50 9.43
C SER A 85 -2.33 33.83 8.25
N ALA A 86 -1.77 34.66 7.38
CA ALA A 86 -0.91 34.24 6.29
C ALA A 86 0.23 35.25 6.12
N GLN A 87 1.33 34.80 5.51
CA GLN A 87 2.48 35.63 5.20
C GLN A 87 2.89 35.41 3.76
N VAL A 88 3.14 36.50 3.04
CA VAL A 88 3.59 36.44 1.64
C VAL A 88 4.91 37.19 1.48
N TYR A 89 5.89 36.54 0.88
CA TYR A 89 7.13 37.18 0.47
C TYR A 89 7.07 37.44 -1.04
N TRP A 90 7.05 38.71 -1.46
CA TRP A 90 6.90 39.05 -2.88
C TRP A 90 8.22 38.91 -3.64
N PHE A 91 8.12 38.35 -4.85
CA PHE A 91 9.20 38.31 -5.83
C PHE A 91 9.15 39.58 -6.70
N ASP A 92 10.31 40.20 -6.90
CA ASP A 92 10.49 41.42 -7.67
C ASP A 92 11.91 41.43 -8.27
N ASP A 93 12.01 41.26 -9.59
CA ASP A 93 13.26 41.21 -10.34
C ASP A 93 13.73 42.58 -10.87
N ALA A 94 13.03 43.65 -10.48
CA ALA A 94 13.19 45.00 -11.03
C ALA A 94 13.04 45.09 -12.57
N GLY A 95 12.39 44.09 -13.18
CA GLY A 95 12.19 43.94 -14.62
C GLY A 95 10.76 43.50 -14.94
N GLY A 96 10.63 42.30 -15.53
CA GLY A 96 9.35 41.78 -16.04
C GLY A 96 8.40 41.28 -14.95
N VAL A 97 8.88 41.06 -13.72
CA VAL A 97 8.07 40.62 -12.59
C VAL A 97 8.30 41.56 -11.41
N LEU A 98 7.26 42.28 -11.02
CA LEU A 98 7.30 43.27 -9.95
C LEU A 98 6.36 42.90 -8.81
N THR A 99 6.61 43.51 -7.64
CA THR A 99 5.70 43.44 -6.50
C THR A 99 4.29 43.88 -6.93
N PRO A 100 3.20 43.22 -6.50
CA PRO A 100 1.86 43.62 -6.89
C PRO A 100 1.54 45.06 -6.51
N THR A 101 0.70 45.73 -7.30
CA THR A 101 0.04 47.00 -6.91
C THR A 101 -1.27 46.74 -6.16
N THR A 102 -1.80 45.51 -6.25
CA THR A 102 -2.98 45.04 -5.54
C THR A 102 -2.82 43.56 -5.24
N ALA A 103 -3.03 43.17 -3.98
CA ALA A 103 -3.10 41.77 -3.59
C ALA A 103 -4.08 41.55 -2.44
N TYR A 104 -4.84 40.46 -2.49
CA TYR A 104 -5.79 40.09 -1.46
C TYR A 104 -5.96 38.57 -1.39
N LEU A 105 -6.25 38.08 -0.19
CA LEU A 105 -6.64 36.70 0.05
C LEU A 105 -8.14 36.54 -0.15
N GLU A 106 -8.52 35.38 -0.66
CA GLU A 106 -9.90 34.93 -0.80
C GLU A 106 -10.02 33.51 -0.26
N TYR A 107 -11.15 33.19 0.37
CA TYR A 107 -11.46 31.83 0.77
C TYR A 107 -12.69 31.30 0.01
N TRP A 108 -12.73 29.99 -0.21
CA TRP A 108 -13.88 29.34 -0.82
C TRP A 108 -14.96 29.09 0.25
N ASN A 109 -16.14 29.67 0.09
CA ASN A 109 -17.24 29.49 1.04
C ASN A 109 -18.12 28.25 0.77
N GLY A 110 -17.75 27.43 -0.22
CA GLY A 110 -18.53 26.28 -0.69
C GLY A 110 -19.21 26.52 -2.05
N SER A 111 -19.45 27.78 -2.41
CA SER A 111 -20.14 28.16 -3.65
C SER A 111 -19.44 29.26 -4.46
N ALA A 112 -18.70 30.15 -3.78
CA ALA A 112 -18.00 31.27 -4.40
C ALA A 112 -16.72 31.62 -3.62
N TRP A 113 -15.82 32.35 -4.29
CA TRP A 113 -14.68 33.01 -3.65
C TRP A 113 -15.14 34.27 -2.94
N THR A 114 -14.76 34.42 -1.67
CA THR A 114 -15.06 35.59 -0.84
C THR A 114 -13.74 36.21 -0.38
N GLN A 115 -13.58 37.51 -0.59
CA GLN A 115 -12.40 38.24 -0.14
C GLN A 115 -12.28 38.20 1.38
N LEU A 116 -11.11 37.78 1.86
CA LEU A 116 -10.78 37.60 3.28
C LEU A 116 -10.06 38.82 3.85
N ALA A 117 -8.96 39.24 3.20
CA ALA A 117 -8.15 40.36 3.65
C ALA A 117 -7.21 40.87 2.54
N ASN A 118 -6.87 42.16 2.58
CA ASN A 118 -5.83 42.72 1.71
C ASN A 118 -4.44 42.35 2.24
N VAL A 119 -3.50 42.05 1.33
CA VAL A 119 -2.12 41.67 1.69
C VAL A 119 -1.20 42.89 1.53
N PRO A 120 -0.35 43.20 2.52
CA PRO A 120 0.66 44.25 2.38
C PRO A 120 1.66 43.95 1.24
N LEU A 121 2.29 45.00 0.70
CA LEU A 121 3.07 44.94 -0.55
C LEU A 121 4.53 45.39 -0.35
N GLN A 122 5.10 45.14 0.84
CA GLN A 122 6.48 45.51 1.15
C GLN A 122 7.48 44.53 0.51
N LYS A 123 8.54 45.08 -0.09
CA LYS A 123 9.69 44.29 -0.55
C LYS A 123 10.56 43.86 0.62
N ASN A 124 11.33 42.80 0.43
CA ASN A 124 12.36 42.30 1.35
C ASN A 124 11.83 41.92 2.74
N ALA A 125 10.57 41.49 2.84
CA ALA A 125 9.96 41.07 4.08
C ALA A 125 8.77 40.12 3.84
N PHE A 126 8.45 39.32 4.86
CA PHE A 126 7.16 38.65 4.93
C PHE A 126 6.06 39.67 5.21
N ASN A 127 5.08 39.73 4.30
CA ASN A 127 3.88 40.55 4.43
C ASN A 127 2.83 39.76 5.18
N THR A 128 2.74 40.01 6.49
CA THR A 128 1.80 39.33 7.37
C THR A 128 0.42 39.97 7.31
N VAL A 129 -0.59 39.13 7.16
CA VAL A 129 -2.00 39.50 7.31
C VAL A 129 -2.66 38.60 8.34
N SER A 130 -3.39 39.21 9.27
CA SER A 130 -4.13 38.52 10.33
C SER A 130 -5.62 38.85 10.21
N PHE A 131 -6.46 37.87 10.47
CA PHE A 131 -7.91 37.99 10.35
C PHE A 131 -8.61 37.12 11.40
N ALA A 132 -9.92 37.31 11.58
CA ALA A 132 -10.71 36.41 12.41
C ALA A 132 -10.63 34.99 11.85
N SER A 133 -10.50 34.00 12.74
CA SER A 133 -10.36 32.59 12.35
C SER A 133 -11.44 32.18 11.35
N VAL A 134 -11.02 31.65 10.20
CA VAL A 134 -11.92 31.15 9.15
C VAL A 134 -11.58 29.71 8.84
N ASN A 135 -12.61 28.88 8.70
CA ASN A 135 -12.46 27.49 8.33
C ASN A 135 -12.36 27.37 6.82
N VAL A 136 -11.25 26.83 6.32
CA VAL A 136 -10.98 26.73 4.89
C VAL A 136 -10.51 25.33 4.52
N THR A 137 -10.94 24.86 3.37
CA THR A 137 -10.27 23.77 2.63
C THR A 137 -9.53 24.31 1.41
N ARG A 138 -9.81 25.56 1.03
CA ARG A 138 -9.17 26.26 -0.09
C ARG A 138 -8.95 27.72 0.25
N LEU A 139 -7.77 28.21 -0.07
CA LEU A 139 -7.38 29.61 0.07
C LEU A 139 -6.72 30.04 -1.23
N ARG A 140 -7.03 31.25 -1.69
CA ARG A 140 -6.50 31.84 -2.92
C ARG A 140 -5.86 33.17 -2.60
N LEU A 141 -4.71 33.43 -3.21
CA LEU A 141 -4.06 34.72 -3.23
C LEU A 141 -4.18 35.30 -4.64
N SER A 142 -4.91 36.40 -4.75
CA SER A 142 -5.17 37.10 -6.00
C SER A 142 -4.33 38.37 -6.04
N MET A 143 -3.62 38.60 -7.15
CA MET A 143 -2.66 39.69 -7.28
C MET A 143 -2.61 40.27 -8.68
N ARG A 144 -2.30 41.56 -8.75
CA ARG A 144 -2.14 42.34 -9.98
C ARG A 144 -1.04 43.37 -9.79
N ASN A 145 -0.24 43.57 -10.83
CA ASN A 145 0.54 44.78 -11.02
C ASN A 145 0.02 45.50 -12.28
N THR A 146 -0.17 46.81 -12.22
CA THR A 146 -0.75 47.59 -13.34
C THR A 146 0.17 47.76 -14.54
N SER A 147 1.47 47.50 -14.37
CA SER A 147 2.50 47.80 -15.37
C SER A 147 3.29 46.58 -15.83
N GLN A 148 3.46 45.58 -14.97
CA GLN A 148 4.24 44.35 -15.21
C GLN A 148 3.53 43.12 -14.61
N SER A 149 4.14 41.94 -14.72
CA SER A 149 3.68 40.72 -14.04
C SER A 149 4.02 40.72 -12.55
N THR A 150 3.51 39.73 -11.80
CA THR A 150 3.67 39.57 -10.35
C THR A 150 4.31 38.25 -9.97
N GLY A 151 4.98 38.20 -8.82
CA GLY A 151 5.59 36.98 -8.33
C GLY A 151 5.65 36.86 -6.80
N ILE A 152 5.91 35.64 -6.33
CA ILE A 152 5.95 35.25 -4.91
C ILE A 152 7.18 34.35 -4.69
N LEU A 153 7.91 34.58 -3.62
CA LEU A 153 9.05 33.75 -3.17
C LEU A 153 8.67 32.75 -2.09
N GLU A 154 7.65 33.04 -1.29
CA GLU A 154 7.11 32.13 -0.27
C GLU A 154 5.71 32.61 0.14
N TRP A 155 4.78 31.69 0.38
CA TRP A 155 3.44 31.95 0.92
C TRP A 155 3.09 30.95 2.02
N GLN A 156 3.14 31.45 3.25
CA GLN A 156 2.85 30.69 4.47
C GLN A 156 1.42 30.95 4.94
N VAL A 157 0.80 29.92 5.49
CA VAL A 157 -0.56 30.00 6.05
C VAL A 157 -0.51 29.38 7.43
N TYR A 158 -0.92 30.14 8.44
CA TYR A 158 -0.91 29.69 9.81
C TYR A 158 -2.31 29.33 10.24
N GLY A 159 -2.43 28.09 10.70
CA GLY A 159 -3.68 27.56 11.15
C GLY A 159 -3.48 26.27 11.92
N THR A 160 -4.59 25.76 12.42
CA THR A 160 -4.65 24.42 13.00
C THR A 160 -5.63 23.62 12.18
N ALA A 161 -5.37 22.32 12.04
CA ALA A 161 -6.36 21.44 11.45
C ALA A 161 -7.67 21.66 12.21
N VAL A 162 -8.73 22.06 11.50
CA VAL A 162 -10.07 21.83 11.98
C VAL A 162 -10.19 20.34 11.87
N THR A 163 -9.81 19.69 12.95
CA THR A 163 -10.52 18.50 13.31
C THR A 163 -11.99 18.96 13.27
N THR A 164 -12.74 18.54 12.23
CA THR A 164 -13.97 17.85 12.62
C THR A 164 -13.43 16.90 13.65
N PRO A 165 -13.73 17.11 14.93
CA PRO A 165 -13.17 16.21 15.90
C PRO A 165 -13.53 14.81 15.37
N PRO A 166 -12.69 13.78 15.47
CA PRO A 166 -13.32 12.56 15.96
C PRO A 166 -14.11 13.06 17.18
N PRO A 167 -15.46 13.09 17.12
CA PRO A 167 -16.32 13.95 17.93
C PRO A 167 -15.71 14.06 19.31
N THR A 168 -15.33 15.29 19.67
CA THR A 168 -14.76 15.59 20.96
C THR A 168 -15.87 15.31 21.94
N GLY A 169 -15.79 14.14 22.55
CA GLY A 169 -16.92 13.44 23.13
C GLY A 169 -17.38 12.33 22.20
N GLY A 170 -16.92 11.10 22.43
CA GLY A 170 -17.54 9.93 21.81
C GLY A 170 -19.03 9.98 22.13
N ASP A 171 -19.85 10.25 21.12
CA ASP A 171 -21.29 10.18 21.31
C ASP A 171 -21.61 8.76 21.76
N SER A 172 -22.50 8.64 22.74
CA SER A 172 -22.80 7.39 23.42
C SER A 172 -23.56 6.40 22.52
N SER A 173 -23.80 6.76 21.26
CA SER A 173 -24.46 5.95 20.24
C SER A 173 -23.49 5.00 19.53
N ASN A 174 -23.99 3.82 19.15
CA ASN A 174 -23.23 2.83 18.38
C ASN A 174 -22.68 3.44 17.08
N TYR A 175 -21.37 3.33 16.86
CA TYR A 175 -20.72 3.83 15.65
C TYR A 175 -21.05 2.94 14.45
N THR A 176 -21.48 3.58 13.36
CA THR A 176 -21.73 2.93 12.07
C THR A 176 -20.74 3.46 11.06
N TRP A 177 -20.01 2.57 10.39
CA TRP A 177 -19.05 2.93 9.37
C TRP A 177 -19.75 3.62 8.19
N PRO A 178 -19.34 4.85 7.81
CA PRO A 178 -19.93 5.53 6.66
C PRO A 178 -19.52 4.85 5.36
N LYS A 179 -20.35 4.97 4.33
CA LYS A 179 -19.99 4.52 2.98
C LYS A 179 -18.76 5.27 2.45
N TYR A 180 -17.95 4.59 1.65
CA TYR A 180 -16.79 5.19 1.00
C TYR A 180 -17.21 5.99 -0.24
N SER A 181 -16.81 7.26 -0.29
CA SER A 181 -17.04 8.18 -1.40
C SER A 181 -15.94 9.26 -1.44
N PRO A 182 -15.08 9.29 -2.47
CA PRO A 182 -15.01 8.35 -3.59
C PRO A 182 -14.75 6.90 -3.16
N THR A 183 -15.13 5.94 -4.00
CA THR A 183 -14.83 4.51 -3.84
C THR A 183 -14.00 4.02 -5.02
N ILE A 184 -13.44 2.82 -4.90
CA ILE A 184 -12.66 2.16 -5.95
C ILE A 184 -13.41 0.93 -6.47
N SER A 185 -13.47 0.80 -7.80
CA SER A 185 -14.15 -0.31 -8.47
C SER A 185 -13.64 -0.40 -9.90
N TYR A 186 -13.30 -1.60 -10.35
CA TYR A 186 -12.90 -1.85 -11.72
C TYR A 186 -13.41 -3.18 -12.25
N ASP A 187 -13.73 -3.21 -13.54
CA ASP A 187 -14.18 -4.39 -14.25
C ASP A 187 -13.44 -4.47 -15.59
N PHE A 188 -12.55 -5.45 -15.72
CA PHE A 188 -11.70 -5.58 -16.91
C PHE A 188 -12.49 -5.95 -18.17
N ARG A 189 -13.75 -6.38 -18.05
CA ARG A 189 -14.62 -6.58 -19.21
C ARG A 189 -14.86 -5.28 -19.98
N THR A 190 -14.69 -4.13 -19.33
CA THR A 190 -14.76 -2.83 -20.01
C THR A 190 -13.59 -2.56 -20.96
N GLU A 191 -12.41 -3.16 -20.71
CA GLU A 191 -11.26 -3.09 -21.62
C GLU A 191 -11.35 -4.08 -22.77
N TYR A 192 -11.97 -5.23 -22.52
CA TYR A 192 -12.03 -6.35 -23.48
C TYR A 192 -13.47 -6.84 -23.72
N PRO A 193 -14.40 -5.96 -24.16
CA PRO A 193 -15.83 -6.31 -24.24
C PRO A 193 -16.15 -7.42 -25.24
N ASN A 194 -15.29 -7.64 -26.24
CA ASN A 194 -15.47 -8.62 -27.32
C ASN A 194 -14.30 -9.61 -27.40
N LEU A 195 -13.70 -9.99 -26.25
CA LEU A 195 -12.57 -10.92 -26.27
C LEU A 195 -12.99 -12.31 -26.74
N ALA A 196 -12.59 -12.67 -27.96
CA ALA A 196 -12.86 -13.97 -28.55
C ALA A 196 -11.90 -15.05 -28.03
N GLU A 197 -12.32 -16.32 -28.11
CA GLU A 197 -11.44 -17.44 -27.82
C GLU A 197 -10.24 -17.45 -28.78
N PRO A 198 -8.99 -17.50 -28.27
CA PRO A 198 -7.80 -17.48 -29.10
C PRO A 198 -7.66 -18.76 -29.93
N GLN A 199 -7.41 -18.59 -31.23
CA GLN A 199 -7.26 -19.70 -32.17
C GLN A 199 -5.81 -20.17 -32.32
N GLN A 200 -4.85 -19.29 -32.05
CA GLN A 200 -3.43 -19.55 -32.35
C GLN A 200 -2.67 -20.06 -31.13
N VAL A 201 -1.65 -20.89 -31.35
CA VAL A 201 -0.64 -21.24 -30.34
C VAL A 201 0.64 -20.49 -30.69
N LEU A 202 1.20 -19.75 -29.72
CA LEU A 202 2.43 -18.99 -29.93
C LEU A 202 3.61 -19.95 -30.15
N ASN A 203 4.35 -19.82 -31.26
CA ASN A 203 5.52 -20.64 -31.53
C ASN A 203 6.81 -20.06 -30.92
N ASP A 204 6.84 -20.04 -29.58
CA ASP A 204 7.86 -19.37 -28.77
C ASP A 204 9.01 -20.26 -28.26
N CYS A 205 8.98 -21.56 -28.55
CA CYS A 205 9.96 -22.52 -28.07
C CYS A 205 10.25 -23.59 -29.13
N PRO A 206 11.41 -23.52 -29.81
CA PRO A 206 11.77 -24.45 -30.90
C PRO A 206 11.81 -25.93 -30.50
N GLN A 207 12.07 -26.22 -29.22
CA GLN A 207 12.21 -27.57 -28.67
C GLN A 207 10.87 -28.27 -28.41
N VAL A 208 9.73 -27.61 -28.67
CA VAL A 208 8.42 -28.22 -28.46
C VAL A 208 8.25 -29.41 -29.40
N ALA A 209 8.18 -30.60 -28.82
CA ALA A 209 8.02 -31.86 -29.53
C ALA A 209 6.55 -32.28 -29.65
N GLY A 210 5.66 -31.72 -28.82
CA GLY A 210 4.24 -31.96 -28.93
C GLY A 210 3.39 -30.95 -28.20
N THR A 211 2.12 -30.89 -28.59
CA THR A 211 1.15 -29.93 -28.07
C THR A 211 -0.24 -30.57 -28.04
N GLN A 212 -0.99 -30.32 -26.98
CA GLN A 212 -2.41 -30.65 -26.89
C GLN A 212 -3.16 -29.40 -26.44
N SER A 213 -4.17 -28.98 -27.20
CA SER A 213 -4.93 -27.75 -26.94
C SER A 213 -6.42 -28.05 -26.74
N SER A 214 -7.08 -27.22 -25.94
CA SER A 214 -8.53 -27.24 -25.77
C SER A 214 -9.00 -25.86 -25.30
N GLY A 215 -10.01 -25.31 -25.97
CA GLY A 215 -10.55 -23.98 -25.64
C GLY A 215 -9.46 -22.91 -25.64
N TRP A 216 -9.38 -22.16 -24.54
CA TRP A 216 -8.44 -21.06 -24.32
C TRP A 216 -7.01 -21.52 -24.01
N TRP A 217 -6.79 -22.80 -23.74
CA TRP A 217 -5.55 -23.31 -23.17
C TRP A 217 -4.82 -24.30 -24.08
N THR A 218 -3.51 -24.36 -23.90
CA THR A 218 -2.63 -25.34 -24.55
C THR A 218 -1.60 -25.89 -23.58
N PHE A 219 -1.33 -27.18 -23.66
CA PHE A 219 -0.26 -27.87 -22.95
C PHE A 219 0.85 -28.26 -23.93
N ARG A 220 2.10 -27.95 -23.60
CA ARG A 220 3.26 -28.13 -24.48
C ARG A 220 4.39 -28.86 -23.76
N TRP A 221 5.08 -29.74 -24.48
CA TRP A 221 6.18 -30.53 -23.93
C TRP A 221 7.31 -30.69 -24.94
N GLY A 222 8.53 -30.88 -24.42
CA GLY A 222 9.72 -31.16 -25.19
C GLY A 222 9.95 -32.67 -25.39
N PRO A 223 11.07 -33.06 -26.01
CA PRO A 223 11.36 -34.43 -26.40
C PRO A 223 11.50 -35.42 -25.22
N LYS A 224 11.73 -34.93 -24.01
CA LYS A 224 11.92 -35.75 -22.79
C LYS A 224 10.64 -35.89 -21.96
N LYS A 225 9.45 -35.76 -22.55
CA LYS A 225 8.17 -35.97 -21.85
C LYS A 225 8.12 -37.37 -21.22
N ARG A 226 7.79 -37.46 -19.93
CA ARG A 226 7.58 -38.75 -19.25
C ARG A 226 6.38 -39.51 -19.82
N SER A 227 6.48 -40.83 -19.85
CA SER A 227 5.46 -41.74 -20.38
C SER A 227 4.13 -41.71 -19.61
N ASN A 228 4.15 -41.37 -18.32
CA ASN A 228 2.94 -41.21 -17.51
C ASN A 228 2.15 -39.92 -17.84
N ILE A 229 2.74 -38.99 -18.61
CA ILE A 229 2.03 -37.78 -19.07
C ILE A 229 1.33 -38.07 -20.40
N THR A 230 0.10 -38.57 -20.25
CA THR A 230 -0.79 -38.95 -21.35
C THR A 230 -1.96 -38.00 -21.49
N SER A 231 -2.77 -38.17 -22.54
CA SER A 231 -4.01 -37.41 -22.70
C SER A 231 -5.02 -37.62 -21.56
N ALA A 232 -4.92 -38.72 -20.80
CA ALA A 232 -5.76 -38.96 -19.63
C ALA A 232 -5.46 -37.99 -18.48
N ALA A 233 -4.24 -37.45 -18.40
CA ALA A 233 -3.86 -36.38 -17.48
C ALA A 233 -4.14 -34.98 -18.08
N ILE A 234 -3.72 -34.78 -19.34
CA ILE A 234 -3.74 -33.44 -19.97
C ILE A 234 -5.16 -32.94 -20.24
N THR A 235 -6.07 -33.82 -20.68
CA THR A 235 -7.44 -33.44 -21.04
C THR A 235 -8.23 -32.88 -19.84
N PRO A 236 -8.33 -33.59 -18.69
CA PRO A 236 -9.01 -33.04 -17.51
C PRO A 236 -8.33 -31.78 -16.95
N MET A 237 -7.00 -31.67 -17.04
CA MET A 237 -6.29 -30.43 -16.66
C MET A 237 -6.72 -29.24 -17.51
N LEU A 238 -6.71 -29.37 -18.83
CA LEU A 238 -7.18 -28.31 -19.73
C LEU A 238 -8.67 -28.00 -19.52
N ALA A 239 -9.50 -29.02 -19.27
CA ALA A 239 -10.92 -28.82 -18.98
C ALA A 239 -11.12 -28.00 -17.70
N ARG A 240 -10.37 -28.30 -16.62
CA ARG A 240 -10.39 -27.51 -15.38
C ARG A 240 -9.96 -26.06 -15.64
N LEU A 241 -8.81 -25.84 -16.28
CA LEU A 241 -8.33 -24.48 -16.59
C LEU A 241 -9.34 -23.69 -17.45
N ASN A 242 -9.96 -24.30 -18.45
CA ASN A 242 -11.01 -23.62 -19.22
C ASN A 242 -12.21 -23.23 -18.35
N SER A 243 -12.69 -24.13 -17.49
CA SER A 243 -13.83 -23.87 -16.60
C SER A 243 -13.52 -22.77 -15.58
N GLU A 244 -12.36 -22.81 -14.93
CA GLU A 244 -11.95 -21.85 -13.91
C GLU A 244 -11.78 -20.45 -14.49
N PHE A 245 -10.98 -20.32 -15.56
CA PHE A 245 -10.66 -19.01 -16.13
C PHE A 245 -11.84 -18.40 -16.89
N LYS A 246 -12.77 -19.23 -17.38
CA LYS A 246 -14.08 -18.75 -17.85
C LYS A 246 -14.86 -18.09 -16.72
N TYR A 247 -14.90 -18.69 -15.53
CA TYR A 247 -15.60 -18.10 -14.38
C TYR A 247 -14.94 -16.79 -13.93
N PHE A 248 -13.60 -16.76 -13.85
CA PHE A 248 -12.84 -15.56 -13.49
C PHE A 248 -13.15 -14.39 -14.43
N ARG A 249 -13.14 -14.66 -15.74
CA ARG A 249 -13.39 -13.64 -16.76
C ARG A 249 -14.84 -13.21 -16.83
N ASP A 250 -15.75 -14.17 -17.00
CA ASP A 250 -17.12 -13.88 -17.39
C ASP A 250 -17.98 -13.51 -16.18
N THR A 251 -17.67 -14.05 -15.00
CA THR A 251 -18.44 -13.82 -13.76
C THR A 251 -17.77 -12.81 -12.83
N MET A 252 -16.46 -12.95 -12.59
CA MET A 252 -15.74 -12.09 -11.63
C MET A 252 -15.14 -10.82 -12.27
N GLY A 253 -15.19 -10.67 -13.59
CA GLY A 253 -14.74 -9.45 -14.28
C GLY A 253 -13.21 -9.31 -14.37
N TRP A 254 -12.47 -10.41 -14.23
CA TRP A 254 -11.01 -10.42 -14.44
C TRP A 254 -10.66 -10.54 -15.92
N PRO A 255 -9.48 -10.09 -16.37
CA PRO A 255 -9.08 -10.29 -17.75
C PRO A 255 -8.59 -11.74 -17.95
N ALA A 256 -8.54 -12.22 -19.20
CA ALA A 256 -7.72 -13.39 -19.54
C ALA A 256 -6.23 -13.01 -19.52
N ASP A 257 -5.27 -13.92 -19.42
CA ASP A 257 -3.84 -13.57 -19.42
C ASP A 257 -3.35 -12.91 -20.74
N LEU A 258 -2.13 -12.38 -20.70
CA LEU A 258 -1.51 -11.66 -21.83
C LEU A 258 -1.51 -12.43 -23.15
N ARG A 259 -1.34 -13.77 -23.14
CA ARG A 259 -1.37 -14.58 -24.37
C ARG A 259 -2.76 -14.53 -24.98
N ALA A 260 -3.77 -14.84 -24.17
CA ALA A 260 -5.17 -14.84 -24.58
C ALA A 260 -5.61 -13.47 -25.10
N ARG A 261 -5.25 -12.39 -24.40
CA ARG A 261 -5.52 -11.01 -24.85
C ARG A 261 -4.80 -10.64 -26.13
N SER A 262 -3.70 -11.32 -26.45
CA SER A 262 -2.93 -11.13 -27.69
C SER A 262 -3.34 -12.10 -28.81
N GLY A 263 -4.42 -12.88 -28.65
CA GLY A 263 -4.93 -13.82 -29.67
C GLY A 263 -4.30 -15.22 -29.63
N TYR A 264 -3.45 -15.51 -28.64
CA TYR A 264 -2.80 -16.81 -28.46
C TYR A 264 -3.40 -17.59 -27.29
N LYS A 265 -3.46 -18.92 -27.37
CA LYS A 265 -3.89 -19.75 -26.26
C LYS A 265 -2.96 -19.55 -25.05
N SER A 266 -3.56 -19.43 -23.87
CA SER A 266 -2.90 -19.52 -22.56
C SER A 266 -2.13 -20.84 -22.48
N ALA A 267 -0.97 -20.87 -21.84
CA ALA A 267 -0.03 -21.98 -22.00
C ALA A 267 0.46 -22.59 -20.69
N VAL A 268 0.50 -23.92 -20.68
CA VAL A 268 1.19 -24.75 -19.69
C VAL A 268 2.36 -25.44 -20.39
N TYR A 269 3.57 -25.31 -19.84
CA TYR A 269 4.77 -25.99 -20.31
C TYR A 269 5.22 -27.04 -19.30
N LEU A 270 5.65 -28.20 -19.80
CA LEU A 270 6.12 -29.31 -18.98
C LEU A 270 7.59 -29.12 -18.57
N TYR A 271 7.82 -28.74 -17.32
CA TYR A 271 9.16 -28.62 -16.73
C TYR A 271 9.91 -29.95 -16.80
N GLY A 272 11.21 -29.90 -17.11
CA GLY A 272 12.07 -31.08 -17.24
C GLY A 272 11.85 -31.91 -18.51
N SER A 273 10.97 -31.46 -19.42
CA SER A 273 10.72 -32.17 -20.69
C SER A 273 11.71 -31.83 -21.82
N GLY A 274 12.77 -31.08 -21.53
CA GLY A 274 13.77 -30.66 -22.52
C GLY A 274 13.32 -29.49 -23.38
N LEU A 275 12.52 -28.58 -22.81
CA LEU A 275 12.10 -27.34 -23.44
C LEU A 275 13.16 -26.24 -23.25
N CYS A 276 13.02 -25.12 -23.97
CA CYS A 276 13.83 -23.91 -23.77
C CYS A 276 13.63 -23.22 -22.41
N THR A 277 12.66 -23.67 -21.62
CA THR A 277 12.26 -23.08 -20.33
C THR A 277 13.22 -23.42 -19.19
N ASP A 278 13.92 -24.54 -19.27
CA ASP A 278 14.70 -25.10 -18.17
C ASP A 278 15.75 -26.12 -18.67
N GLN A 279 16.58 -26.60 -17.76
CA GLN A 279 17.56 -27.68 -18.01
C GLN A 279 17.34 -28.87 -17.06
N ALA A 280 16.14 -28.97 -16.51
CA ALA A 280 15.81 -29.91 -15.44
C ALA A 280 15.67 -31.34 -15.96
N ASP A 281 15.83 -32.30 -15.06
CA ASP A 281 15.46 -33.68 -15.37
C ASP A 281 13.93 -33.86 -15.36
N SER A 282 13.44 -34.77 -16.20
CA SER A 282 12.02 -35.11 -16.30
C SER A 282 11.39 -35.59 -14.99
N THR A 283 12.21 -36.04 -14.04
CA THR A 283 11.82 -36.50 -12.70
C THR A 283 11.76 -35.41 -11.64
N GLU A 284 12.22 -34.20 -11.93
CA GLU A 284 12.16 -33.10 -10.98
C GLU A 284 10.69 -32.72 -10.66
N LEU A 285 10.50 -32.25 -9.45
CA LEU A 285 9.19 -31.87 -8.91
C LEU A 285 9.08 -30.34 -8.87
N GLY A 286 7.85 -29.85 -9.01
CA GLY A 286 7.52 -28.44 -8.82
C GLY A 286 6.48 -27.93 -9.82
N GLY A 287 5.98 -26.74 -9.54
CA GLY A 287 5.11 -25.99 -10.44
C GLY A 287 5.05 -24.55 -9.99
N TRP A 288 5.18 -23.61 -10.92
CA TRP A 288 5.14 -22.18 -10.66
C TRP A 288 4.75 -21.42 -11.92
N GLN A 289 4.34 -20.17 -11.76
CA GLN A 289 4.24 -19.24 -12.85
C GLN A 289 5.63 -18.83 -13.32
N SER A 290 5.88 -18.97 -14.61
CA SER A 290 7.11 -18.54 -15.27
C SER A 290 6.77 -17.76 -16.54
N ALA A 291 7.77 -17.37 -17.32
CA ALA A 291 7.56 -16.68 -18.58
C ALA A 291 8.58 -17.14 -19.63
N ILE A 292 8.15 -17.10 -20.89
CA ILE A 292 9.05 -17.29 -22.04
C ILE A 292 9.32 -15.91 -22.64
N SER A 293 10.61 -15.57 -22.79
CA SER A 293 11.01 -14.40 -23.57
C SER A 293 11.02 -14.77 -25.05
N TYR A 294 10.15 -14.13 -25.83
CA TYR A 294 10.02 -14.38 -27.26
C TYR A 294 9.71 -13.08 -28.00
N ASN A 295 10.47 -12.81 -29.06
CA ASN A 295 10.41 -11.57 -29.86
C ASN A 295 10.44 -10.30 -28.99
N GLY A 296 11.36 -10.26 -28.01
CA GLY A 296 11.54 -9.10 -27.12
C GLY A 296 10.42 -8.89 -26.10
N LYS A 297 9.46 -9.81 -26.00
CA LYS A 297 8.34 -9.74 -25.04
C LYS A 297 8.38 -10.93 -24.10
N SER A 298 8.10 -10.67 -22.82
CA SER A 298 7.91 -11.71 -21.81
C SER A 298 6.46 -12.21 -21.87
N TRP A 299 6.29 -13.53 -21.98
CA TRP A 299 4.99 -14.18 -22.07
C TRP A 299 4.76 -15.09 -20.87
N PRO A 300 3.96 -14.64 -19.88
CA PRO A 300 3.61 -15.45 -18.72
C PRO A 300 3.00 -16.80 -19.12
N MET A 301 3.28 -17.82 -18.35
CA MET A 301 2.84 -19.20 -18.55
C MET A 301 2.93 -20.00 -17.25
N ILE A 302 2.23 -21.12 -17.19
CA ILE A 302 2.38 -22.10 -16.11
C ILE A 302 3.54 -23.03 -16.48
N LEU A 303 4.56 -23.15 -15.64
CA LEU A 303 5.63 -24.13 -15.78
C LEU A 303 5.45 -25.19 -14.70
N ALA A 304 5.02 -26.38 -15.10
CA ALA A 304 4.67 -27.45 -14.17
C ALA A 304 5.43 -28.73 -14.50
N SER A 305 5.94 -29.40 -13.47
CA SER A 305 6.57 -30.70 -13.64
C SER A 305 5.54 -31.81 -13.86
N TYR A 306 6.02 -33.04 -14.03
CA TYR A 306 5.14 -34.17 -14.32
C TYR A 306 4.11 -34.44 -13.21
N TYR A 307 4.42 -34.15 -11.94
CA TYR A 307 3.59 -34.60 -10.82
C TYR A 307 2.25 -33.84 -10.72
N PRO A 308 2.21 -32.49 -10.76
CA PRO A 308 0.95 -31.76 -10.79
C PRO A 308 0.08 -32.08 -12.01
N VAL A 309 0.70 -32.34 -13.16
CA VAL A 309 -0.02 -32.74 -14.37
C VAL A 309 -0.59 -34.15 -14.21
N TYR A 310 0.19 -35.10 -13.70
CA TYR A 310 -0.25 -36.48 -13.46
C TYR A 310 -1.36 -36.56 -12.41
N ALA A 311 -1.49 -35.60 -11.49
CA ALA A 311 -2.57 -35.52 -10.51
C ALA A 311 -3.99 -35.37 -11.12
N PHE A 312 -4.08 -35.10 -12.42
CA PHE A 312 -5.34 -35.10 -13.17
C PHE A 312 -5.65 -36.46 -13.83
N ASP A 313 -4.69 -37.39 -13.87
CA ASP A 313 -4.92 -38.73 -14.42
C ASP A 313 -5.85 -39.51 -13.47
N PRO A 314 -6.89 -40.21 -13.98
CA PRO A 314 -7.74 -41.06 -13.14
C PRO A 314 -7.00 -42.15 -12.38
N LYS A 315 -5.77 -42.52 -12.80
CA LYS A 315 -4.91 -43.49 -12.11
C LYS A 315 -4.08 -42.87 -10.98
N PHE A 316 -4.15 -41.56 -10.77
CA PHE A 316 -3.44 -40.92 -9.68
C PHE A 316 -4.05 -41.30 -8.33
N THR A 317 -3.23 -41.85 -7.43
CA THR A 317 -3.65 -42.32 -6.11
C THR A 317 -3.06 -41.51 -4.95
N GLY A 318 -2.36 -40.41 -5.24
CA GLY A 318 -1.79 -39.55 -4.21
C GLY A 318 -2.90 -38.86 -3.40
N SER A 319 -2.72 -38.79 -2.08
CA SER A 319 -3.68 -38.13 -1.18
C SER A 319 -3.75 -36.61 -1.39
N ASP A 320 -2.73 -36.02 -2.02
CA ASP A 320 -2.61 -34.60 -2.33
C ASP A 320 -3.14 -34.24 -3.73
N GLY A 321 -3.88 -35.12 -4.41
CA GLY A 321 -4.28 -34.89 -5.80
C GLY A 321 -5.07 -33.60 -6.02
N GLU A 322 -6.03 -33.28 -5.15
CA GLU A 322 -6.81 -32.03 -5.28
C GLU A 322 -5.95 -30.79 -5.03
N TYR A 323 -4.97 -30.91 -4.15
CA TYR A 323 -4.01 -29.86 -3.89
C TYR A 323 -3.19 -29.52 -5.13
N GLN A 324 -2.63 -30.55 -5.77
CA GLN A 324 -1.86 -30.42 -7.00
C GLN A 324 -2.68 -29.83 -8.15
N ARG A 325 -3.94 -30.26 -8.30
CA ARG A 325 -4.84 -29.72 -9.33
C ARG A 325 -5.19 -28.25 -9.08
N SER A 326 -5.37 -27.88 -7.83
CA SER A 326 -5.67 -26.51 -7.44
C SER A 326 -4.48 -25.56 -7.62
N ALA A 327 -3.26 -26.05 -7.43
CA ALA A 327 -2.02 -25.32 -7.74
C ALA A 327 -1.93 -24.89 -9.20
N MET A 328 -2.30 -25.77 -10.14
CA MET A 328 -2.30 -25.41 -11.55
C MET A 328 -3.20 -24.21 -11.85
N VAL A 329 -4.33 -24.08 -11.15
CA VAL A 329 -5.23 -22.93 -11.28
C VAL A 329 -4.58 -21.68 -10.69
N HIS A 330 -3.94 -21.81 -9.54
CA HIS A 330 -3.21 -20.72 -8.87
C HIS A 330 -2.09 -20.14 -9.74
N GLU A 331 -1.27 -20.99 -10.37
CA GLU A 331 -0.21 -20.53 -11.27
C GLU A 331 -0.78 -19.85 -12.52
N GLY A 332 -1.96 -20.26 -12.99
CA GLY A 332 -2.66 -19.56 -14.06
C GLY A 332 -3.16 -18.17 -13.63
N ILE A 333 -3.54 -17.99 -12.36
CA ILE A 333 -3.93 -16.70 -11.81
C ILE A 333 -2.71 -15.78 -11.79
N HIS A 334 -1.57 -16.26 -11.29
CA HIS A 334 -0.30 -15.53 -11.39
C HIS A 334 -0.02 -15.10 -12.84
N ALA A 335 -0.20 -15.99 -13.81
CA ALA A 335 0.01 -15.66 -15.22
C ALA A 335 -0.97 -14.59 -15.75
N THR A 336 -2.19 -14.55 -15.21
CA THR A 336 -3.20 -13.53 -15.51
C THR A 336 -2.84 -12.15 -14.95
N LEU A 337 -2.21 -12.12 -13.77
CA LEU A 337 -1.87 -10.88 -13.07
C LEU A 337 -0.49 -10.34 -13.45
N ALA A 338 0.42 -11.18 -13.95
CA ALA A 338 1.82 -10.86 -14.17
C ALA A 338 2.07 -9.58 -14.99
N ASP A 339 1.25 -9.32 -16.01
CA ASP A 339 1.41 -8.16 -16.89
C ASP A 339 0.49 -6.98 -16.54
N LEU A 340 -0.37 -7.12 -15.53
CA LEU A 340 -1.17 -5.99 -15.05
C LEU A 340 -0.27 -4.90 -14.46
N PRO A 341 -0.63 -3.62 -14.60
CA PRO A 341 0.26 -2.51 -14.25
C PRO A 341 0.40 -2.24 -12.75
N GLY A 342 -0.52 -2.75 -11.93
CA GLY A 342 -0.52 -2.56 -10.48
C GLY A 342 0.42 -3.49 -9.71
N VAL A 343 0.56 -3.22 -8.41
CA VAL A 343 1.17 -4.08 -7.39
C VAL A 343 2.65 -4.35 -7.63
N LYS A 344 3.37 -3.51 -8.40
CA LYS A 344 4.75 -3.82 -8.81
C LYS A 344 5.78 -3.81 -7.67
N ASN A 345 5.50 -3.08 -6.59
CA ASN A 345 6.34 -3.08 -5.39
C ASN A 345 5.58 -3.68 -4.20
N SER A 346 4.79 -4.73 -4.38
CA SER A 346 4.03 -5.33 -3.29
C SER A 346 4.01 -6.84 -3.39
N ALA A 347 5.18 -7.44 -3.19
CA ALA A 347 5.35 -8.90 -3.18
C ALA A 347 4.39 -9.58 -2.20
N TRP A 348 4.10 -8.95 -1.06
CA TRP A 348 3.13 -9.46 -0.07
C TRP A 348 1.72 -9.63 -0.66
N PHE A 349 1.35 -8.82 -1.66
CA PHE A 349 0.03 -8.85 -2.27
C PHE A 349 -0.02 -9.67 -3.55
N HIS A 350 1.13 -10.04 -4.13
CA HIS A 350 1.16 -10.99 -5.25
C HIS A 350 0.60 -12.33 -4.76
N GLU A 351 1.14 -12.85 -3.67
CA GLU A 351 0.66 -14.10 -3.08
C GLU A 351 -0.71 -13.93 -2.39
N GLY A 352 -0.84 -12.98 -1.46
CA GLY A 352 -2.09 -12.76 -0.74
C GLY A 352 -3.28 -12.38 -1.64
N GLY A 353 -3.02 -11.62 -2.72
CA GLY A 353 -4.00 -11.27 -3.74
C GLY A 353 -4.43 -12.46 -4.60
N ASN A 354 -3.50 -13.36 -4.93
CA ASN A 354 -3.81 -14.59 -5.66
C ASN A 354 -4.60 -15.58 -4.82
N VAL A 355 -4.21 -15.77 -3.56
CA VAL A 355 -4.95 -16.60 -2.60
C VAL A 355 -6.37 -16.05 -2.45
N TRP A 356 -6.52 -14.73 -2.31
CA TRP A 356 -7.84 -14.09 -2.28
C TRP A 356 -8.66 -14.37 -3.53
N PHE A 357 -8.05 -14.26 -4.71
CA PHE A 357 -8.72 -14.46 -5.99
C PHE A 357 -9.35 -15.85 -6.03
N GLN A 358 -8.54 -16.90 -5.86
CA GLN A 358 -9.01 -18.27 -5.92
C GLN A 358 -10.00 -18.61 -4.80
N GLN A 359 -9.68 -18.25 -3.55
CA GLN A 359 -10.55 -18.46 -2.39
C GLN A 359 -11.93 -17.84 -2.60
N THR A 360 -11.98 -16.61 -3.11
CA THR A 360 -13.23 -15.90 -3.34
C THR A 360 -14.04 -16.55 -4.46
N ALA A 361 -13.39 -17.00 -5.53
CA ALA A 361 -14.04 -17.74 -6.60
C ALA A 361 -14.65 -19.06 -6.11
N ASP A 362 -13.89 -19.83 -5.33
CA ASP A 362 -14.32 -21.12 -4.79
C ASP A 362 -15.48 -20.96 -3.81
N ALA A 363 -15.38 -20.01 -2.88
CA ALA A 363 -16.42 -19.75 -1.89
C ALA A 363 -17.71 -19.25 -2.52
N ARG A 364 -17.65 -18.47 -3.60
CA ARG A 364 -18.87 -18.03 -4.31
C ARG A 364 -19.54 -19.16 -5.06
N ARG A 365 -18.77 -20.01 -5.76
CA ARG A 365 -19.32 -21.12 -6.54
C ARG A 365 -19.93 -22.21 -5.66
N SER A 366 -19.25 -22.54 -4.56
CA SER A 366 -19.69 -23.56 -3.61
C SER A 366 -20.64 -23.03 -2.54
N ASN A 367 -20.76 -21.71 -2.41
CA ASN A 367 -21.36 -21.03 -1.25
C ASN A 367 -20.75 -21.49 0.10
N ASN A 368 -19.49 -21.94 0.12
CA ASN A 368 -18.80 -22.44 1.30
C ASN A 368 -17.76 -21.42 1.80
N TYR A 369 -17.97 -20.92 3.02
CA TYR A 369 -17.11 -19.91 3.67
C TYR A 369 -16.48 -20.44 4.97
N SER A 370 -16.38 -21.77 5.10
CA SER A 370 -15.92 -22.43 6.32
C SER A 370 -14.40 -22.38 6.54
N SER A 371 -13.60 -22.11 5.51
CA SER A 371 -12.14 -22.04 5.58
C SER A 371 -11.56 -20.93 4.71
N MET A 372 -10.65 -20.13 5.27
CA MET A 372 -9.85 -19.14 4.50
C MET A 372 -8.46 -19.67 4.16
N GLY A 373 -8.09 -20.90 4.54
CA GLY A 373 -6.71 -21.37 4.50
C GLY A 373 -5.89 -20.87 5.70
N PHE A 374 -5.03 -21.73 6.23
CA PHE A 374 -4.49 -21.55 7.59
C PHE A 374 -3.54 -20.34 7.76
N LEU A 375 -2.86 -19.91 6.69
CA LEU A 375 -1.94 -18.77 6.71
C LEU A 375 -2.61 -17.41 6.94
N ASN A 376 -3.92 -17.32 6.68
CA ASN A 376 -4.71 -16.17 7.11
C ASN A 376 -4.70 -15.99 8.63
N GLY A 377 -4.42 -17.05 9.41
CA GLY A 377 -4.34 -16.97 10.86
C GLY A 377 -3.23 -16.04 11.36
N THR A 378 -2.21 -15.75 10.54
CA THR A 378 -1.12 -14.82 10.89
C THR A 378 -1.63 -13.41 11.16
N ASP A 379 -2.54 -12.89 10.34
CA ASP A 379 -3.13 -11.54 10.46
C ASP A 379 -3.94 -11.41 11.74
N PHE A 380 -4.71 -12.44 12.07
CA PHE A 380 -5.59 -12.42 13.22
C PHE A 380 -4.83 -12.68 14.52
N ILE A 381 -3.83 -13.56 14.53
CA ILE A 381 -3.08 -13.90 15.75
C ILE A 381 -2.07 -12.81 16.13
N ALA A 382 -1.51 -12.09 15.15
CA ALA A 382 -0.47 -11.09 15.35
C ALA A 382 -0.87 -9.74 14.69
N PRO A 383 -1.95 -9.08 15.17
CA PRO A 383 -2.49 -7.87 14.54
C PRO A 383 -1.55 -6.66 14.60
N PHE A 384 -0.49 -6.72 15.41
CA PHE A 384 0.54 -5.68 15.50
C PHE A 384 1.41 -5.60 14.24
N MET A 385 1.42 -6.65 13.41
CA MET A 385 2.08 -6.66 12.11
C MET A 385 1.36 -5.70 11.14
N PRO A 386 2.10 -4.90 10.35
CA PRO A 386 1.56 -4.11 9.25
C PRO A 386 0.69 -4.90 8.28
N ILE A 387 -0.23 -4.24 7.58
CA ILE A 387 -0.99 -4.86 6.48
C ILE A 387 -0.05 -5.20 5.32
N GLU A 388 0.86 -4.28 4.98
CA GLU A 388 1.81 -4.45 3.87
C GLU A 388 3.17 -4.97 4.34
N CYS A 389 3.23 -6.12 5.01
CA CYS A 389 4.52 -6.74 5.34
C CYS A 389 4.69 -8.11 4.68
N TYR A 390 5.84 -8.32 4.04
CA TYR A 390 6.22 -9.63 3.53
C TYR A 390 6.90 -10.42 4.66
N SER A 391 6.59 -11.70 4.82
CA SER A 391 7.09 -12.55 5.91
C SER A 391 6.91 -12.05 7.36
N GLY A 392 6.00 -11.08 7.56
CA GLY A 392 5.49 -10.71 8.88
C GLY A 392 6.54 -10.15 9.84
N TRP A 393 6.65 -10.76 11.03
CA TRP A 393 7.48 -10.29 12.15
C TRP A 393 8.84 -11.00 12.19
N LEU A 394 9.91 -10.22 12.02
CA LEU A 394 11.29 -10.70 11.88
C LEU A 394 12.00 -10.83 13.22
N GLN A 395 12.96 -11.76 13.29
CA GLN A 395 13.60 -12.21 14.53
C GLN A 395 14.25 -11.09 15.35
N ASP A 396 14.67 -9.99 14.71
CA ASP A 396 15.22 -8.79 15.37
C ASP A 396 14.16 -7.85 16.00
N GLY A 397 12.87 -8.19 15.82
CA GLY A 397 11.74 -7.41 16.33
C GLY A 397 11.10 -6.48 15.29
N SER A 398 11.77 -6.26 14.15
CA SER A 398 11.25 -5.47 13.03
C SER A 398 10.25 -6.26 12.17
N PHE A 399 9.72 -5.64 11.12
CA PHE A 399 8.82 -6.30 10.17
C PHE A 399 9.51 -6.52 8.82
N GLY A 400 9.00 -7.39 7.95
CA GLY A 400 9.43 -7.37 6.56
C GLY A 400 8.79 -6.21 5.79
N GLY A 401 9.50 -5.62 4.84
CA GLY A 401 8.91 -4.61 3.96
C GLY A 401 7.93 -5.21 2.94
N PRO A 402 7.14 -4.40 2.23
CA PRO A 402 6.13 -4.91 1.29
C PRO A 402 6.70 -5.66 0.09
N SER A 403 7.99 -5.49 -0.22
CA SER A 403 8.75 -6.20 -1.27
C SER A 403 9.85 -7.09 -0.69
N ALA A 404 9.62 -7.71 0.48
CA ALA A 404 10.58 -8.58 1.16
C ALA A 404 11.86 -7.87 1.67
N GLU A 405 11.81 -6.54 1.84
CA GLU A 405 12.93 -5.80 2.43
C GLU A 405 13.19 -6.31 3.86
N GLY A 406 14.45 -6.59 4.18
CA GLY A 406 14.87 -7.14 5.47
C GLY A 406 14.66 -8.65 5.63
N VAL A 407 14.01 -9.33 4.68
CA VAL A 407 13.70 -10.76 4.77
C VAL A 407 14.81 -11.62 4.21
N ASN A 408 15.24 -11.36 2.98
CA ASN A 408 16.22 -12.21 2.29
C ASN A 408 17.65 -11.87 2.76
N MET A 409 18.20 -12.74 3.61
CA MET A 409 19.58 -12.67 4.10
C MET A 409 20.32 -13.97 3.78
N PHE A 410 21.61 -13.85 3.45
CA PHE A 410 22.47 -14.98 3.11
C PHE A 410 23.75 -14.92 3.94
N ASN A 411 24.29 -16.09 4.30
CA ASN A 411 25.60 -16.19 4.93
C ASN A 411 26.74 -16.03 3.91
N SER A 412 27.99 -16.05 4.37
CA SER A 412 29.17 -15.94 3.51
C SER A 412 29.34 -17.08 2.50
N ALA A 413 28.68 -18.22 2.73
CA ALA A 413 28.65 -19.36 1.81
C ALA A 413 27.49 -19.28 0.78
N GLY A 414 26.70 -18.20 0.79
CA GLY A 414 25.56 -18.02 -0.10
C GLY A 414 24.31 -18.81 0.30
N GLN A 415 24.29 -19.42 1.49
CA GLN A 415 23.12 -20.12 2.02
C GLN A 415 22.14 -19.12 2.65
N GLN A 416 20.85 -19.24 2.35
CA GLN A 416 19.80 -18.40 2.92
C GLN A 416 19.70 -18.64 4.44
N LEU A 417 19.52 -17.55 5.20
CA LEU A 417 19.26 -17.55 6.63
C LEU A 417 17.76 -17.33 6.89
N CYS A 418 17.19 -18.07 7.84
CA CYS A 418 15.84 -17.79 8.33
C CYS A 418 15.85 -16.48 9.11
N THR A 419 15.10 -15.46 8.67
CA THR A 419 15.02 -14.15 9.35
C THR A 419 13.67 -13.92 10.01
N TRP A 420 12.67 -14.75 9.73
CA TRP A 420 11.31 -14.62 10.25
C TRP A 420 11.02 -15.61 11.38
N ARG A 421 9.87 -15.41 12.03
CA ARG A 421 9.35 -16.35 13.02
C ARG A 421 8.43 -17.37 12.38
N ARG A 422 8.45 -18.60 12.90
CA ARG A 422 7.59 -19.73 12.49
C ARG A 422 6.16 -19.26 12.34
N PHE A 423 5.46 -19.75 11.31
CA PHE A 423 4.07 -19.42 11.01
C PHE A 423 3.85 -17.98 10.53
N LEU A 424 4.40 -16.97 11.21
CA LEU A 424 4.27 -15.55 10.84
C LEU A 424 4.95 -15.20 9.51
N GLY A 425 5.95 -15.98 9.09
CA GLY A 425 6.54 -15.90 7.75
C GLY A 425 5.52 -16.11 6.62
N GLY A 426 4.43 -16.84 6.90
CA GLY A 426 3.37 -17.06 5.92
C GLY A 426 2.40 -15.89 5.75
N HIS A 427 2.60 -14.76 6.43
CA HIS A 427 1.74 -13.58 6.33
C HIS A 427 1.60 -13.05 4.90
N GLN A 428 2.62 -13.21 4.05
CA GLN A 428 2.57 -12.86 2.63
C GLN A 428 1.49 -13.60 1.85
N TYR A 429 1.00 -14.75 2.33
CA TYR A 429 -0.06 -15.53 1.68
C TYR A 429 -1.46 -15.21 2.23
N SER A 430 -1.56 -14.27 3.17
CA SER A 430 -2.85 -13.91 3.76
C SER A 430 -3.73 -13.18 2.74
N SER A 431 -4.98 -13.62 2.65
CA SER A 431 -6.05 -13.00 1.88
C SER A 431 -6.98 -12.15 2.76
N SER A 432 -6.65 -11.92 4.04
CA SER A 432 -7.59 -11.30 4.99
C SER A 432 -7.89 -9.85 4.63
N PHE A 433 -6.87 -9.05 4.31
CA PHE A 433 -7.08 -7.66 3.89
C PHE A 433 -7.87 -7.54 2.57
N PRO A 434 -7.52 -8.23 1.46
CA PRO A 434 -8.36 -8.18 0.26
C PRO A 434 -9.76 -8.78 0.46
N THR A 435 -9.93 -9.75 1.37
CA THR A 435 -11.27 -10.24 1.77
C THR A 435 -12.09 -9.13 2.43
N PHE A 436 -11.48 -8.36 3.33
CA PHE A 436 -12.11 -7.19 3.93
C PHE A 436 -12.47 -6.12 2.89
N LEU A 437 -11.60 -5.86 1.91
CA LEU A 437 -11.88 -4.93 0.82
C LEU A 437 -13.09 -5.37 0.01
N GLY A 438 -13.16 -6.64 -0.41
CA GLY A 438 -14.32 -7.19 -1.12
C GLY A 438 -15.63 -7.04 -0.33
N ASN A 439 -15.58 -7.32 0.98
CA ASN A 439 -16.74 -7.18 1.86
C ASN A 439 -17.18 -5.72 2.11
N THR A 440 -16.26 -4.75 2.00
CA THR A 440 -16.48 -3.37 2.46
C THR A 440 -16.65 -2.39 1.30
N LEU A 441 -15.83 -2.51 0.26
CA LEU A 441 -15.84 -1.64 -0.93
C LEU A 441 -16.51 -2.31 -2.14
N GLY A 442 -16.74 -3.62 -2.06
CA GLY A 442 -17.23 -4.45 -3.16
C GLY A 442 -16.10 -5.20 -3.87
N ASP A 443 -16.46 -6.29 -4.51
CA ASP A 443 -15.51 -7.25 -5.10
C ASP A 443 -14.64 -6.66 -6.22
N ASN A 444 -15.12 -5.59 -6.86
CA ASN A 444 -14.41 -4.89 -7.92
C ASN A 444 -13.29 -3.95 -7.40
N ALA A 445 -13.15 -3.80 -6.07
CA ALA A 445 -12.06 -3.03 -5.49
C ALA A 445 -10.68 -3.69 -5.69
N VAL A 446 -10.60 -5.02 -5.61
CA VAL A 446 -9.32 -5.74 -5.82
C VAL A 446 -8.86 -5.68 -7.29
N PRO A 447 -9.73 -5.90 -8.30
CA PRO A 447 -9.40 -5.58 -9.69
C PRO A 447 -8.88 -4.14 -9.90
N TRP A 448 -9.48 -3.16 -9.20
CA TRP A 448 -9.04 -1.77 -9.29
C TRP A 448 -7.60 -1.59 -8.79
N ILE A 449 -7.22 -2.27 -7.70
CA ILE A 449 -5.85 -2.24 -7.18
C ILE A 449 -4.87 -2.77 -8.23
N TRP A 450 -5.15 -3.94 -8.80
CA TRP A 450 -4.32 -4.53 -9.85
C TRP A 450 -4.23 -3.67 -11.11
N ARG A 451 -5.23 -2.81 -11.35
CA ARG A 451 -5.24 -1.90 -12.49
C ARG A 451 -4.52 -0.56 -12.25
N TYR A 452 -4.61 0.00 -11.05
CA TYR A 452 -4.25 1.41 -10.81
C TYR A 452 -3.24 1.64 -9.69
N ALA A 453 -3.06 0.69 -8.76
CA ALA A 453 -2.05 0.80 -7.72
C ALA A 453 -0.66 0.44 -8.27
N SER A 454 -0.07 1.29 -9.12
CA SER A 454 1.15 1.00 -9.88
C SER A 454 2.38 0.59 -9.06
N SER A 455 2.42 0.91 -7.77
CA SER A 455 3.54 0.62 -6.86
C SER A 455 3.07 -0.14 -5.61
N ARG A 456 2.88 0.54 -4.47
CA ARG A 456 2.41 -0.04 -3.20
C ARG A 456 0.88 -0.07 -3.17
N VAL A 457 0.29 -1.08 -2.52
CA VAL A 457 -1.15 -1.32 -2.53
C VAL A 457 -1.91 -0.27 -1.72
N LEU A 458 -1.51 0.01 -0.47
CA LEU A 458 -2.24 0.98 0.34
C LEU A 458 -2.09 2.41 -0.16
N GLU A 459 -0.90 2.81 -0.63
CA GLU A 459 -0.71 4.11 -1.30
C GLU A 459 -1.55 4.20 -2.59
N GLY A 460 -1.62 3.11 -3.36
CA GLY A 460 -2.48 3.01 -4.54
C GLY A 460 -3.96 3.16 -4.20
N ILE A 461 -4.47 2.47 -3.19
CA ILE A 461 -5.85 2.64 -2.70
C ILE A 461 -6.08 4.09 -2.27
N ALA A 462 -5.14 4.68 -1.51
CA ALA A 462 -5.21 6.07 -1.07
C ALA A 462 -5.30 7.06 -2.23
N SER A 463 -4.68 6.77 -3.38
CA SER A 463 -4.82 7.59 -4.59
C SER A 463 -6.25 7.57 -5.17
N GLY A 464 -7.00 6.48 -4.96
CA GLY A 464 -8.38 6.32 -5.44
C GLY A 464 -9.45 6.83 -4.47
N ILE A 465 -9.27 6.62 -3.17
CA ILE A 465 -10.26 7.00 -2.14
C ILE A 465 -9.87 8.26 -1.33
N GLY A 466 -8.64 8.74 -1.46
CA GLY A 466 -8.10 9.84 -0.67
C GLY A 466 -7.54 9.42 0.69
N ALA A 467 -6.60 10.22 1.18
CA ALA A 467 -5.80 9.94 2.39
C ALA A 467 -6.62 9.77 3.68
N ALA A 468 -7.70 10.54 3.84
CA ALA A 468 -8.59 10.45 5.01
C ALA A 468 -9.39 9.14 5.02
N GLN A 469 -9.93 8.74 3.86
CA GLN A 469 -10.65 7.48 3.75
C GLN A 469 -9.72 6.27 3.87
N MET A 470 -8.48 6.35 3.37
CA MET A 470 -7.49 5.29 3.57
C MET A 470 -7.21 5.03 5.05
N ARG A 471 -7.00 6.10 5.84
CA ARG A 471 -6.80 5.96 7.29
C ARG A 471 -8.02 5.35 7.97
N ARG A 472 -9.23 5.79 7.60
CA ARG A 472 -10.49 5.18 8.08
C ARG A 472 -10.60 3.71 7.70
N LEU A 473 -10.21 3.33 6.48
CA LEU A 473 -10.24 1.97 5.98
C LEU A 473 -9.31 1.05 6.79
N ILE A 474 -8.13 1.54 7.18
CA ILE A 474 -7.21 0.82 8.07
C ILE A 474 -7.83 0.66 9.47
N THR A 475 -8.39 1.74 10.04
CA THR A 475 -9.06 1.66 11.35
C THR A 475 -10.24 0.67 11.31
N GLU A 476 -11.06 0.69 10.26
CA GLU A 476 -12.19 -0.23 10.08
C GLU A 476 -11.73 -1.68 9.95
N TYR A 477 -10.69 -1.94 9.14
CA TYR A 477 -10.10 -3.28 9.00
C TYR A 477 -9.62 -3.81 10.35
N ARG A 478 -8.85 -3.02 11.10
CA ARG A 478 -8.31 -3.43 12.41
C ARG A 478 -9.40 -3.65 13.45
N ALA A 479 -10.47 -2.85 13.42
CA ALA A 479 -11.62 -3.04 14.29
C ALA A 479 -12.41 -4.31 13.93
N LYS A 480 -12.71 -4.56 12.65
CA LYS A 480 -13.39 -5.79 12.23
C LYS A 480 -12.52 -7.03 12.42
N GLN A 481 -11.20 -6.90 12.30
CA GLN A 481 -10.22 -7.95 12.60
C GLN A 481 -10.28 -8.37 14.07
N ALA A 482 -10.24 -7.40 15.00
CA ALA A 482 -10.36 -7.67 16.43
C ALA A 482 -11.69 -8.33 16.80
N MET A 483 -12.77 -7.97 16.09
CA MET A 483 -14.12 -8.46 16.37
C MET A 483 -14.52 -9.72 15.58
N ALA A 484 -13.63 -10.25 14.75
CA ALA A 484 -13.93 -11.30 13.75
C ALA A 484 -15.19 -11.00 12.91
N ASP A 485 -15.45 -9.72 12.61
CA ASP A 485 -16.62 -9.25 11.84
C ASP A 485 -16.36 -9.32 10.33
N PHE A 486 -16.13 -10.53 9.82
CA PHE A 486 -15.79 -10.81 8.42
C PHE A 486 -16.95 -11.41 7.61
N GLY A 487 -18.19 -11.09 7.98
CA GLY A 487 -19.37 -11.58 7.25
C GLY A 487 -19.49 -13.11 7.30
N LYS A 488 -19.63 -13.73 6.12
CA LYS A 488 -19.73 -15.19 5.97
C LYS A 488 -18.48 -15.93 6.46
N TRP A 489 -17.32 -15.27 6.45
CA TRP A 489 -16.03 -15.85 6.88
C TRP A 489 -15.81 -15.88 8.38
N LYS A 490 -16.73 -15.33 9.19
CA LYS A 490 -16.60 -15.23 10.65
C LYS A 490 -16.14 -16.55 11.30
N ARG A 491 -16.76 -17.68 10.95
CA ARG A 491 -16.42 -18.99 11.53
C ARG A 491 -15.01 -19.43 11.16
N ALA A 492 -14.60 -19.21 9.91
CA ALA A 492 -13.23 -19.48 9.47
C ALA A 492 -12.22 -18.65 10.26
N VAL A 493 -12.47 -17.36 10.46
CA VAL A 493 -11.59 -16.47 11.26
C VAL A 493 -11.45 -16.97 12.70
N VAL A 494 -12.54 -17.32 13.36
CA VAL A 494 -12.49 -17.84 14.74
C VAL A 494 -11.75 -19.18 14.81
N GLN A 495 -11.91 -20.05 13.80
CA GLN A 495 -11.18 -21.31 13.72
C GLN A 495 -9.67 -21.06 13.57
N LEU A 496 -9.25 -20.16 12.69
CA LEU A 496 -7.84 -19.78 12.52
C LEU A 496 -7.21 -19.27 13.82
N LEU A 497 -7.94 -18.43 14.55
CA LEU A 497 -7.49 -17.99 15.88
C LEU A 497 -7.38 -19.17 16.85
N ASN A 498 -8.38 -20.07 16.88
CA ASN A 498 -8.37 -21.23 17.76
C ASN A 498 -7.20 -22.18 17.54
N ASP A 499 -6.85 -22.43 16.28
CA ASP A 499 -5.79 -23.35 15.87
C ASP A 499 -4.39 -22.84 16.25
N ASN A 500 -4.22 -21.51 16.36
CA ASN A 500 -2.92 -20.89 16.59
C ASN A 500 -2.75 -20.29 18.00
N PHE A 501 -3.83 -20.03 18.72
CA PHE A 501 -3.79 -19.44 20.07
C PHE A 501 -3.01 -20.31 21.06
N GLY A 502 -2.06 -19.69 21.77
CA GLY A 502 -1.21 -20.34 22.75
C GLY A 502 -0.01 -21.09 22.16
N SER A 503 0.15 -21.12 20.83
CA SER A 503 1.31 -21.74 20.20
C SER A 503 2.61 -20.98 20.51
N ALA A 504 3.73 -21.70 20.64
CA ALA A 504 5.04 -21.10 20.79
C ALA A 504 5.61 -20.72 19.40
N ILE A 505 5.95 -19.45 19.22
CA ILE A 505 6.44 -18.87 17.96
C ILE A 505 7.88 -18.37 18.16
N GLY A 506 8.86 -19.12 17.66
CA GLY A 506 10.28 -18.78 17.60
C GLY A 506 10.78 -18.68 16.17
N ALA A 507 12.08 -18.87 15.92
CA ALA A 507 12.63 -19.01 14.57
C ALA A 507 11.99 -20.20 13.83
N GLU A 508 11.78 -20.09 12.51
CA GLU A 508 11.10 -21.17 11.76
C GLU A 508 12.00 -22.37 11.49
N TRP A 509 13.21 -22.13 11.01
CA TRP A 509 14.18 -23.17 10.68
C TRP A 509 15.62 -22.68 10.87
N GLN A 510 16.58 -23.61 10.79
CA GLN A 510 18.01 -23.34 10.94
C GLN A 510 18.76 -23.60 9.61
N PRO A 511 19.82 -22.84 9.29
CA PRO A 511 20.38 -21.76 10.10
C PRO A 511 19.50 -20.51 10.10
N SER A 512 19.30 -19.93 11.28
CA SER A 512 18.59 -18.67 11.48
C SER A 512 19.55 -17.50 11.63
N TRP A 513 19.07 -16.29 11.34
CA TRP A 513 19.82 -15.06 11.61
C TRP A 513 19.95 -14.82 13.11
N LEU A 514 18.84 -14.94 13.85
CA LEU A 514 18.76 -14.77 15.30
C LEU A 514 17.88 -15.86 15.92
N ASN A 515 18.07 -16.13 17.21
CA ASN A 515 17.26 -17.06 17.99
C ASN A 515 16.48 -16.31 19.10
N PRO A 516 15.39 -15.60 18.76
CA PRO A 516 14.60 -14.89 19.75
C PRO A 516 13.89 -15.87 20.69
N ALA A 517 13.63 -15.43 21.92
CA ALA A 517 12.79 -16.18 22.85
C ALA A 517 11.40 -16.43 22.22
N PRO A 518 10.83 -17.65 22.36
CA PRO A 518 9.52 -17.94 21.80
C PRO A 518 8.44 -17.01 22.36
N TRP A 519 7.63 -16.45 21.47
CA TRP A 519 6.44 -15.69 21.81
C TRP A 519 5.22 -16.63 21.89
N THR A 520 4.43 -16.52 22.95
CA THR A 520 3.16 -17.27 23.08
C THR A 520 2.07 -16.55 22.30
N ALA A 521 1.57 -17.21 21.26
CA ALA A 521 0.67 -16.60 20.29
C ALA A 521 -0.67 -16.18 20.88
N THR A 522 -1.00 -14.89 20.78
CA THR A 522 -2.28 -14.32 21.21
C THR A 522 -2.54 -13.01 20.45
N PRO A 523 -3.79 -12.70 20.05
CA PRO A 523 -4.08 -11.43 19.38
C PRO A 523 -3.97 -10.23 20.33
N TYR A 524 -3.86 -10.47 21.64
CA TYR A 524 -3.94 -9.44 22.66
C TYR A 524 -2.57 -8.92 23.08
N ALA A 525 -2.45 -7.59 23.18
CA ALA A 525 -1.26 -6.95 23.69
C ALA A 525 -1.21 -7.06 25.22
N LYS A 526 -0.08 -7.56 25.74
CA LYS A 526 0.19 -7.55 27.18
C LYS A 526 0.41 -6.12 27.65
N THR A 527 -0.12 -5.77 28.82
CA THR A 527 0.05 -4.44 29.42
C THR A 527 0.47 -4.52 30.87
N THR A 528 1.25 -3.55 31.35
CA THR A 528 1.40 -3.26 32.79
C THR A 528 0.44 -2.16 33.19
N ASN A 529 -0.06 -2.20 34.44
CA ASN A 529 -0.92 -1.17 35.00
C ASN A 529 -0.17 -0.45 36.11
N THR A 530 0.01 0.87 35.97
CA THR A 530 0.56 1.73 37.02
C THR A 530 -0.42 2.85 37.29
N ASN A 531 -1.05 2.84 38.46
CA ASN A 531 -2.01 3.87 38.89
C ASN A 531 -3.15 4.11 37.88
N GLY A 532 -3.66 3.06 37.24
CA GLY A 532 -4.72 3.15 36.24
C GLY A 532 -4.25 3.53 34.84
N VAL A 533 -2.94 3.67 34.61
CA VAL A 533 -2.37 3.82 33.27
C VAL A 533 -1.90 2.47 32.77
N LEU A 534 -2.51 1.98 31.68
CA LEU A 534 -2.02 0.81 30.97
C LEU A 534 -0.88 1.20 30.01
N ARG A 535 0.23 0.48 30.11
CA ARG A 535 1.38 0.58 29.21
C ARG A 535 1.56 -0.75 28.46
N PRO A 536 1.59 -0.75 27.12
CA PRO A 536 1.79 -1.96 26.33
C PRO A 536 3.21 -2.51 26.46
N ASP A 537 3.35 -3.83 26.29
CA ASP A 537 4.63 -4.47 26.07
C ASP A 537 5.27 -3.93 24.79
N THR A 538 6.53 -3.52 24.89
CA THR A 538 7.28 -2.93 23.78
C THR A 538 7.52 -3.90 22.62
N THR A 539 7.44 -5.21 22.90
CA THR A 539 7.72 -6.28 21.92
C THR A 539 6.68 -6.33 20.81
N THR A 540 5.42 -6.09 21.15
CA THR A 540 4.27 -6.22 20.24
C THR A 540 3.62 -4.88 19.92
N LEU A 541 4.33 -3.77 20.06
CA LEU A 541 3.84 -2.47 19.62
C LEU A 541 3.42 -2.51 18.14
N PRO A 542 2.35 -1.79 17.75
CA PRO A 542 1.93 -1.70 16.36
C PRO A 542 3.05 -1.22 15.45
N GLY A 543 3.22 -1.87 14.29
CA GLY A 543 3.94 -1.29 13.14
C GLY A 543 3.08 -0.28 12.38
N TRP A 544 3.57 0.20 11.23
CA TRP A 544 2.74 1.04 10.34
C TRP A 544 1.52 0.25 9.89
N SER A 545 0.33 0.83 9.86
CA SER A 545 -0.95 0.14 9.60
C SER A 545 -1.28 -1.02 10.56
N GLY A 546 -0.46 -1.28 11.60
CA GLY A 546 -0.62 -2.34 12.58
C GLY A 546 -1.57 -1.95 13.72
N ALA A 547 -1.96 -2.93 14.54
CA ALA A 547 -2.82 -2.68 15.70
C ALA A 547 -2.49 -3.50 16.95
N ASN A 548 -2.86 -2.96 18.11
CA ASN A 548 -2.92 -3.69 19.38
C ASN A 548 -4.37 -3.84 19.82
N GLN A 549 -4.67 -4.99 20.41
CA GLN A 549 -5.98 -5.30 20.97
C GLN A 549 -5.79 -5.54 22.46
N ILE A 550 -6.45 -4.75 23.31
CA ILE A 550 -6.34 -4.87 24.76
C ILE A 550 -7.73 -5.22 25.31
N PRO A 551 -7.95 -6.44 25.81
CA PRO A 551 -9.21 -6.77 26.46
C PRO A 551 -9.24 -6.06 27.82
N LEU A 552 -10.34 -5.39 28.11
CA LEU A 552 -10.58 -4.61 29.32
C LEU A 552 -11.72 -5.25 30.10
N THR A 553 -11.51 -5.50 31.38
CA THR A 553 -12.60 -5.91 32.29
C THR A 553 -13.44 -4.69 32.61
N VAL A 554 -14.75 -4.78 32.36
CA VAL A 554 -15.66 -3.64 32.48
C VAL A 554 -16.79 -3.86 33.46
N THR A 555 -17.30 -2.75 34.00
CA THR A 555 -18.47 -2.72 34.90
C THR A 555 -19.35 -1.52 34.57
N GLY A 556 -20.63 -1.61 34.91
CA GLY A 556 -21.61 -0.55 34.64
C GLY A 556 -22.03 -0.47 33.17
N ASN A 557 -22.61 0.67 32.78
CA ASN A 557 -23.28 0.85 31.49
C ASN A 557 -22.51 1.77 30.53
N THR A 558 -21.30 2.21 30.91
CA THR A 558 -20.47 3.11 30.10
C THR A 558 -19.01 2.85 30.40
N VAL A 559 -18.21 2.78 29.34
CA VAL A 559 -16.79 2.50 29.38
C VAL A 559 -16.06 3.68 28.77
N THR A 560 -15.14 4.26 29.52
CA THR A 560 -14.28 5.35 29.06
C THR A 560 -12.83 5.06 29.38
N VAL A 561 -11.98 5.26 28.38
CA VAL A 561 -10.51 5.28 28.52
C VAL A 561 -9.98 6.56 27.89
N ASN A 562 -8.88 7.10 28.42
CA ASN A 562 -8.18 8.24 27.84
C ASN A 562 -6.95 7.72 27.08
N PHE A 563 -6.98 7.89 25.77
CA PHE A 563 -5.94 7.45 24.85
C PHE A 563 -4.86 8.53 24.69
N GLN A 564 -3.62 8.16 24.93
CA GLN A 564 -2.46 9.05 24.87
C GLN A 564 -1.44 8.45 23.90
N PRO A 565 -1.53 8.78 22.59
CA PRO A 565 -0.59 8.26 21.60
C PRO A 565 0.82 8.81 21.82
N ILE A 566 1.83 7.98 21.58
CA ILE A 566 3.25 8.35 21.55
C ILE A 566 3.77 7.98 20.16
N GLY A 567 3.22 8.66 19.15
CA GLY A 567 3.44 8.38 17.74
C GLY A 567 2.41 9.10 16.88
N ALA A 568 2.78 9.41 15.63
CA ALA A 568 1.86 10.00 14.66
C ALA A 568 0.84 8.97 14.16
N ASN A 569 -0.26 9.47 13.61
CA ASN A 569 -1.27 8.67 12.90
C ASN A 569 -1.88 7.52 13.72
N MET A 570 -1.95 7.68 15.04
CA MET A 570 -2.53 6.69 15.95
C MET A 570 -4.02 6.96 16.19
N THR A 571 -4.80 5.89 16.33
CA THR A 571 -6.22 5.94 16.71
C THR A 571 -6.54 4.90 17.77
N CYS A 572 -7.55 5.15 18.59
CA CYS A 572 -8.10 4.20 19.54
C CYS A 572 -9.62 4.09 19.38
N GLN A 573 -10.13 2.86 19.32
CA GLN A 573 -11.55 2.53 19.29
C GLN A 573 -11.86 1.48 20.35
N LEU A 574 -12.98 1.64 21.06
CA LEU A 574 -13.55 0.58 21.90
C LEU A 574 -14.57 -0.23 21.10
N ALA A 575 -14.58 -1.55 21.29
CA ALA A 575 -15.59 -2.44 20.72
C ALA A 575 -15.89 -3.62 21.64
N TYR A 576 -17.10 -4.17 21.56
CA TYR A 576 -17.46 -5.37 22.31
C TYR A 576 -18.49 -6.21 21.56
N TRP A 577 -18.55 -7.50 21.87
CA TRP A 577 -19.67 -8.34 21.44
C TRP A 577 -20.76 -8.27 22.50
N THR A 578 -22.01 -8.04 22.11
CA THR A 578 -23.14 -8.22 23.03
C THR A 578 -23.20 -9.67 23.53
N ALA A 579 -24.00 -9.94 24.58
CA ALA A 579 -24.25 -11.31 25.04
C ALA A 579 -24.72 -12.27 23.92
N ASN A 580 -25.30 -11.74 22.84
CA ASN A 580 -25.71 -12.49 21.65
C ASN A 580 -24.68 -12.43 20.50
N GLY A 581 -23.42 -12.08 20.78
CA GLY A 581 -22.32 -12.09 19.80
C GLY A 581 -22.34 -11.02 18.71
N THR A 582 -23.17 -9.99 18.85
CA THR A 582 -23.23 -8.88 17.88
C THR A 582 -22.14 -7.85 18.20
N PRO A 583 -21.26 -7.48 17.27
CA PRO A 583 -20.24 -6.47 17.53
C PRO A 583 -20.86 -5.08 17.63
N VAL A 584 -20.39 -4.29 18.59
CA VAL A 584 -20.74 -2.88 18.81
C VAL A 584 -19.45 -2.09 18.89
N TYR A 585 -19.39 -0.98 18.16
CA TYR A 585 -18.22 -0.11 18.07
C TYR A 585 -18.51 1.26 18.66
N SER A 586 -17.54 1.84 19.34
CA SER A 586 -17.50 3.28 19.63
C SER A 586 -16.98 4.06 18.44
N GLN A 587 -17.11 5.39 18.51
CA GLN A 587 -16.30 6.24 17.67
C GLN A 587 -14.82 6.11 18.03
N TYR A 588 -13.94 6.08 17.04
CA TYR A 588 -12.50 6.15 17.29
C TYR A 588 -12.05 7.59 17.51
N VAL A 589 -10.96 7.77 18.27
CA VAL A 589 -10.30 9.08 18.48
C VAL A 589 -8.82 8.98 18.15
N SER A 590 -8.20 10.11 17.80
CA SER A 590 -6.74 10.21 17.63
C SER A 590 -6.00 10.41 18.96
N SER A 591 -6.67 10.98 19.96
CA SER A 591 -6.19 11.15 21.34
C SER A 591 -7.36 11.53 22.25
N GLY A 592 -7.17 11.47 23.57
CA GLY A 592 -8.19 11.86 24.54
C GLY A 592 -9.20 10.76 24.85
N ASN A 593 -10.36 11.14 25.36
CA ASN A 593 -11.36 10.18 25.85
C ASN A 593 -12.04 9.44 24.70
N VAL A 594 -11.99 8.12 24.74
CA VAL A 594 -12.86 7.22 23.97
C VAL A 594 -13.92 6.70 24.90
N THR A 595 -15.19 6.90 24.55
CA THR A 595 -16.34 6.47 25.35
C THR A 595 -17.23 5.53 24.55
N LEU A 596 -17.69 4.47 25.19
CA LEU A 596 -18.66 3.51 24.63
C LEU A 596 -19.77 3.25 25.65
N LYS A 597 -21.02 3.46 25.24
CA LYS A 597 -22.17 3.04 26.02
C LYS A 597 -22.42 1.55 25.82
N LEU A 598 -22.67 0.85 26.92
CA LEU A 598 -22.99 -0.57 26.92
C LEU A 598 -24.51 -0.72 26.93
N ALA A 599 -25.17 -0.41 25.81
CA ALA A 599 -26.62 -0.50 25.69
C ALA A 599 -27.13 -1.95 25.87
N ALA A 600 -26.31 -2.92 25.47
CA ALA A 600 -26.46 -4.33 25.79
C ALA A 600 -25.25 -4.82 26.59
N ALA A 601 -25.45 -5.81 27.47
CA ALA A 601 -24.38 -6.38 28.28
C ALA A 601 -23.25 -6.94 27.38
N PRO A 602 -21.97 -6.63 27.67
CA PRO A 602 -20.85 -7.24 26.97
C PRO A 602 -20.73 -8.73 27.28
N ALA A 603 -20.45 -9.53 26.25
CA ALA A 603 -20.06 -10.92 26.40
C ALA A 603 -18.85 -10.99 27.33
N ASN A 604 -18.96 -11.82 28.37
CA ASN A 604 -17.94 -12.05 29.38
C ASN A 604 -17.49 -10.79 30.16
N ASN A 605 -18.28 -9.71 30.16
CA ASN A 605 -17.92 -8.43 30.78
C ASN A 605 -16.59 -7.85 30.27
N VAL A 606 -16.31 -8.02 28.97
CA VAL A 606 -15.09 -7.53 28.32
C VAL A 606 -15.41 -6.56 27.17
N VAL A 607 -14.65 -5.47 27.11
CA VAL A 607 -14.56 -4.56 25.96
C VAL A 607 -13.12 -4.61 25.43
N ILE A 608 -12.95 -4.62 24.12
CA ILE A 608 -11.63 -4.58 23.48
C ILE A 608 -11.30 -3.11 23.13
N ALA A 609 -10.19 -2.60 23.64
CA ALA A 609 -9.57 -1.40 23.12
C ALA A 609 -8.67 -1.76 21.94
N ILE A 610 -8.94 -1.17 20.78
CA ILE A 610 -8.26 -1.40 19.51
C ILE A 610 -7.44 -0.15 19.21
N ILE A 611 -6.12 -0.26 19.32
CA ILE A 611 -5.18 0.83 19.06
C ILE A 611 -4.54 0.58 17.72
N THR A 612 -4.72 1.50 16.77
CA THR A 612 -4.31 1.31 15.37
C THR A 612 -3.40 2.44 14.94
N ASN A 613 -2.22 2.13 14.41
CA ASN A 613 -1.50 3.08 13.58
C ASN A 613 -2.12 3.07 12.17
N THR A 614 -2.32 4.25 11.59
CA THR A 614 -3.00 4.44 10.30
C THR A 614 -2.06 4.85 9.17
N ASP A 615 -0.74 4.78 9.40
CA ASP A 615 0.24 5.01 8.33
C ASP A 615 0.14 3.95 7.26
N TYR A 616 0.15 4.40 6.01
CA TYR A 616 0.08 3.54 4.83
C TYR A 616 1.23 3.79 3.84
N ILE A 617 2.16 4.68 4.19
CA ILE A 617 3.30 5.05 3.33
C ILE A 617 4.52 4.26 3.80
N TYR A 618 5.17 3.54 2.89
CA TYR A 618 6.38 2.80 3.19
C TYR A 618 7.64 3.56 2.76
N SER A 619 8.45 3.99 3.72
CA SER A 619 9.69 4.76 3.52
C SER A 619 10.94 3.97 3.93
N GLY A 620 11.02 2.69 3.53
CA GLY A 620 12.20 1.84 3.74
C GLY A 620 12.41 1.43 5.20
N GLU A 621 13.69 1.35 5.62
CA GLU A 621 14.09 0.84 6.95
C GLU A 621 13.45 1.61 8.12
N ALA A 622 13.23 2.92 7.96
CA ALA A 622 12.59 3.75 8.99
C ALA A 622 11.18 3.26 9.29
N THR A 623 10.35 3.06 8.25
CA THR A 623 9.01 2.51 8.39
C THR A 623 9.07 1.06 8.87
N ARG A 624 9.97 0.25 8.29
CA ARG A 624 10.10 -1.18 8.58
C ARG A 624 10.37 -1.48 10.06
N LYS A 625 11.14 -0.62 10.72
CA LYS A 625 11.52 -0.74 12.14
C LYS A 625 10.65 0.09 13.08
N ALA A 626 9.73 0.91 12.55
CA ALA A 626 8.87 1.75 13.37
C ALA A 626 7.95 0.92 14.27
N LYS A 627 7.81 1.37 15.51
CA LYS A 627 6.92 0.83 16.54
C LYS A 627 6.25 1.99 17.25
N TYR A 628 4.93 1.98 17.34
CA TYR A 628 4.16 3.11 17.84
C TYR A 628 3.66 2.87 19.26
N ASP A 629 4.24 3.57 20.23
CA ASP A 629 3.91 3.44 21.65
C ASP A 629 2.68 4.31 22.01
N TYR A 630 2.06 4.03 23.17
CA TYR A 630 0.90 4.74 23.69
C TYR A 630 0.66 4.48 25.18
N ARG A 631 -0.17 5.29 25.82
CA ARG A 631 -0.78 4.99 27.12
C ARG A 631 -2.29 4.94 27.00
N LEU A 632 -2.90 4.08 27.80
CA LEU A 632 -4.35 3.98 27.94
C LEU A 632 -4.73 4.16 29.40
N GLN A 633 -5.14 5.37 29.77
CA GLN A 633 -5.58 5.66 31.12
C GLN A 633 -7.02 5.17 31.30
N LEU A 634 -7.24 4.36 32.33
CA LEU A 634 -8.56 3.89 32.74
C LEU A 634 -9.33 5.04 33.37
N VAL A 635 -10.59 5.26 32.95
CA VAL A 635 -11.40 6.40 33.43
C VAL A 635 -12.70 5.94 34.07
N THR A 636 -13.64 5.40 33.30
CA THR A 636 -14.98 5.03 33.81
C THR A 636 -15.34 3.63 33.34
N GLY A 637 -15.90 2.82 34.24
CA GLY A 637 -16.40 1.48 33.90
C GLY A 637 -15.33 0.48 33.48
N VAL A 638 -14.05 0.73 33.80
CA VAL A 638 -12.94 -0.20 33.53
C VAL A 638 -12.18 -0.47 34.82
N THR A 639 -11.98 -1.74 35.16
CA THR A 639 -11.26 -2.16 36.39
C THR A 639 -9.82 -2.58 36.10
N GLY A 640 -9.49 -2.89 34.85
CA GLY A 640 -8.14 -3.30 34.44
C GLY A 640 -8.12 -3.97 33.07
N ALA A 641 -6.93 -4.36 32.63
CA ALA A 641 -6.77 -5.27 31.52
C ALA A 641 -7.21 -6.69 31.92
N ALA A 642 -7.96 -7.36 31.05
CA ALA A 642 -8.31 -8.77 31.20
C ALA A 642 -7.17 -9.68 30.71
N SER A 643 -7.28 -10.98 31.00
CA SER A 643 -6.25 -11.95 30.62
C SER A 643 -6.02 -12.01 29.11
N VAL A 644 -4.75 -11.93 28.69
CA VAL A 644 -4.34 -12.16 27.29
C VAL A 644 -4.34 -13.65 26.92
N ASN A 645 -4.51 -14.54 27.90
CA ASN A 645 -4.53 -16.00 27.73
C ASN A 645 -5.95 -16.57 27.61
N THR A 646 -6.96 -15.71 27.52
CA THR A 646 -8.37 -16.10 27.35
C THR A 646 -8.83 -15.79 25.93
N LYS A 647 -9.51 -16.74 25.27
CA LYS A 647 -9.99 -16.63 23.89
C LYS A 647 -11.25 -15.74 23.78
N TRP A 648 -11.17 -14.44 24.12
CA TRP A 648 -12.34 -13.54 24.14
C TRP A 648 -13.07 -13.43 22.79
N TYR A 649 -12.35 -13.55 21.68
CA TYR A 649 -12.88 -13.55 20.31
C TYR A 649 -13.92 -14.64 20.02
N THR A 650 -14.00 -15.70 20.83
CA THR A 650 -15.02 -16.76 20.67
C THR A 650 -16.44 -16.22 20.87
N ALA A 651 -16.59 -15.08 21.56
CA ALA A 651 -17.85 -14.36 21.67
C ALA A 651 -18.47 -14.01 20.31
N ALA A 652 -17.67 -13.89 19.25
CA ALA A 652 -18.18 -13.69 17.89
C ALA A 652 -19.14 -14.80 17.44
N LEU A 653 -18.98 -16.03 17.96
CA LEU A 653 -19.80 -17.19 17.63
C LEU A 653 -21.13 -17.25 18.38
N LEU A 654 -21.36 -16.38 19.38
CA LEU A 654 -22.63 -16.32 20.12
C LEU A 654 -23.79 -15.81 19.24
N SER A 655 -23.49 -15.12 18.13
CA SER A 655 -24.51 -14.67 17.19
C SER A 655 -24.94 -15.81 16.27
N SER A 656 -26.23 -16.16 16.30
CA SER A 656 -26.88 -17.04 15.32
C SER A 656 -27.08 -16.36 13.95
N ALA A 657 -27.10 -15.03 13.91
CA ALA A 657 -27.43 -14.25 12.72
C ALA A 657 -26.19 -13.94 11.86
N ARG A 658 -25.81 -14.88 10.97
CA ARG A 658 -25.18 -14.67 9.63
C ARG A 658 -24.88 -16.00 8.93
N THR A 659 -25.59 -17.08 9.28
CA THR A 659 -25.29 -18.43 8.80
C THR A 659 -26.38 -18.87 7.85
N SER A 660 -26.18 -18.66 6.55
CA SER A 660 -26.87 -19.49 5.56
C SER A 660 -26.24 -20.88 5.61
N GLU A 661 -26.87 -21.74 6.42
CA GLU A 661 -27.16 -23.16 6.19
C GLU A 661 -26.04 -24.22 6.10
N ALA A 662 -26.50 -25.43 6.48
CA ALA A 662 -25.93 -26.77 6.62
C ALA A 662 -24.50 -27.07 6.12
N PHE A 663 -23.74 -27.72 7.00
CA PHE A 663 -22.41 -28.25 6.75
C PHE A 663 -22.47 -29.62 6.08
N ALA A 664 -21.88 -29.74 4.89
CA ALA A 664 -21.21 -30.95 4.46
C ALA A 664 -19.70 -30.69 4.56
N GLU A 665 -18.94 -31.58 5.19
CA GLU A 665 -17.47 -31.52 5.25
C GLU A 665 -16.87 -31.65 3.84
N THR A 666 -16.83 -30.54 3.13
CA THR A 666 -15.92 -30.35 2.00
C THR A 666 -15.00 -29.21 2.41
N LYS A 667 -13.73 -29.53 2.64
CA LYS A 667 -12.69 -28.53 2.91
C LYS A 667 -12.46 -27.72 1.62
N SER A 668 -13.31 -26.74 1.35
CA SER A 668 -13.06 -25.74 0.31
C SER A 668 -12.18 -24.64 0.90
N GLY A 669 -10.87 -24.92 0.91
CA GLY A 669 -9.82 -23.99 1.31
C GLY A 669 -8.47 -24.68 1.14
N ILE A 670 -7.65 -24.17 0.24
CA ILE A 670 -6.33 -24.75 -0.06
C ILE A 670 -5.35 -24.32 1.04
N ASP A 671 -4.64 -25.29 1.62
CA ASP A 671 -3.57 -25.08 2.58
C ASP A 671 -2.23 -24.86 1.83
N TRP A 672 -1.90 -23.59 1.57
CA TRP A 672 -0.77 -23.23 0.70
C TRP A 672 0.63 -23.40 1.31
N SER A 673 0.81 -23.58 2.63
CA SER A 673 2.18 -23.78 3.16
C SER A 673 2.77 -25.14 2.85
N LEU A 674 1.95 -26.10 2.40
CA LEU A 674 2.44 -27.42 1.98
C LEU A 674 3.18 -27.35 0.62
N TYR A 675 3.09 -26.23 -0.12
CA TYR A 675 3.87 -25.87 -1.31
C TYR A 675 5.17 -25.15 -0.90
N CYS A 676 5.17 -24.47 0.24
CA CYS A 676 6.31 -23.74 0.78
C CYS A 676 7.43 -24.64 1.34
N ASN A 677 7.24 -25.96 1.33
CA ASN A 677 8.26 -26.93 1.73
C ASN A 677 9.23 -27.33 0.60
N GLN A 678 9.11 -26.73 -0.59
CA GLN A 678 10.19 -26.78 -1.56
C GLN A 678 11.17 -25.65 -1.23
N PRO A 679 12.38 -25.93 -0.72
CA PRO A 679 13.42 -24.91 -0.70
C PRO A 679 13.56 -24.40 -2.14
N PHE A 680 13.55 -23.08 -2.31
CA PHE A 680 14.00 -22.46 -3.55
C PHE A 680 15.49 -22.83 -3.72
N ASN A 681 15.74 -23.96 -4.39
CA ASN A 681 17.08 -24.44 -4.73
C ASN A 681 17.57 -23.85 -6.05
N GLY A 682 16.79 -22.94 -6.66
CA GLY A 682 17.27 -22.13 -7.75
C GLY A 682 18.47 -21.33 -7.25
N GLN A 683 19.66 -21.61 -7.79
CA GLN A 683 20.70 -20.58 -7.76
C GLN A 683 20.07 -19.33 -8.37
N ALA A 684 20.19 -18.19 -7.70
CA ALA A 684 19.84 -16.91 -8.32
C ALA A 684 20.64 -16.83 -9.61
N ARG A 685 20.00 -17.13 -10.75
CA ARG A 685 20.63 -16.94 -12.05
C ARG A 685 20.86 -15.44 -12.13
N PRO A 686 22.11 -14.95 -12.14
CA PRO A 686 22.37 -13.52 -12.25
C PRO A 686 21.79 -12.93 -13.55
N GLU A 687 21.38 -13.80 -14.48
CA GLU A 687 20.91 -13.50 -15.82
C GLU A 687 19.38 -13.49 -15.98
N GLU A 688 18.58 -13.82 -14.95
CA GLU A 688 17.10 -13.86 -15.03
C GLU A 688 16.37 -12.62 -14.46
N TYR A 689 17.11 -11.59 -14.07
CA TYR A 689 16.56 -10.24 -13.95
C TYR A 689 16.93 -9.40 -15.17
N LYS A 690 16.44 -9.80 -16.36
CA LYS A 690 16.08 -8.77 -17.33
C LYS A 690 14.70 -8.26 -16.95
N LEU A 691 14.74 -7.38 -15.97
CA LEU A 691 13.75 -6.36 -15.81
C LEU A 691 13.49 -5.71 -17.17
N VAL A 692 12.37 -6.06 -17.79
CA VAL A 692 11.72 -5.16 -18.75
C VAL A 692 11.03 -4.10 -17.92
N TYR A 693 11.82 -3.27 -17.25
CA TYR A 693 11.42 -1.87 -17.23
C TYR A 693 11.68 -1.36 -18.65
N ALA A 694 11.00 -0.30 -19.05
CA ALA A 694 11.75 0.74 -19.75
C ALA A 694 12.81 1.25 -18.75
N HIS A 695 13.84 0.44 -18.50
CA HIS A 695 15.05 0.92 -17.90
C HIS A 695 15.66 1.82 -18.98
N PRO A 696 16.16 2.99 -18.59
CA PRO A 696 16.90 3.79 -19.54
C PRO A 696 18.06 2.94 -20.09
N GLU A 697 18.26 2.87 -21.43
CA GLU A 697 19.20 1.92 -22.10
C GLU A 697 20.70 2.10 -21.72
N PHE A 698 20.99 3.07 -20.88
CA PHE A 698 22.26 3.37 -20.23
C PHE A 698 21.98 4.05 -18.88
N GLN A 699 22.97 4.29 -18.03
CA GLN A 699 22.75 4.92 -16.73
C GLN A 699 23.29 6.35 -16.73
N VAL A 700 22.54 7.25 -16.10
CA VAL A 700 22.97 8.61 -15.79
C VAL A 700 22.77 8.81 -14.29
N PHE A 701 23.84 8.97 -13.52
CA PHE A 701 23.74 9.11 -12.07
C PHE A 701 24.84 10.01 -11.47
N PRO A 702 24.58 10.73 -10.36
CA PRO A 702 23.25 10.87 -9.73
C PRO A 702 22.25 11.54 -10.69
N ASN A 703 20.97 11.19 -10.59
CA ASN A 703 19.89 11.76 -11.42
C ASN A 703 18.56 11.67 -10.65
N PRO A 704 18.12 12.75 -9.98
CA PRO A 704 18.66 14.10 -10.11
C PRO A 704 20.09 14.28 -9.57
N ALA A 705 20.92 15.07 -10.25
CA ALA A 705 22.31 15.38 -9.89
C ALA A 705 22.41 16.75 -9.20
N PRO A 706 23.08 16.91 -8.06
CA PRO A 706 23.40 18.25 -7.55
C PRO A 706 24.31 19.01 -8.52
N ALA A 707 24.05 20.29 -8.79
CA ALA A 707 24.86 21.11 -9.71
C ALA A 707 26.36 21.19 -9.38
N SER A 708 26.76 20.88 -8.14
CA SER A 708 28.16 20.83 -7.71
C SER A 708 28.88 19.52 -8.05
N ASN A 709 28.15 18.47 -8.48
CA ASN A 709 28.69 17.12 -8.66
C ASN A 709 28.74 16.72 -10.14
N GLY A 710 29.81 16.00 -10.51
CA GLY A 710 29.90 15.40 -11.84
C GLY A 710 28.87 14.29 -12.03
N VAL A 711 28.32 14.20 -13.24
CA VAL A 711 27.33 13.20 -13.63
C VAL A 711 28.03 12.05 -14.35
N GLN A 712 27.97 10.85 -13.79
CA GLN A 712 28.49 9.66 -14.45
C GLN A 712 27.46 9.09 -15.42
N ILE A 713 27.89 8.94 -16.66
CA ILE A 713 27.17 8.24 -17.72
C ILE A 713 27.85 6.87 -17.88
N ARG A 714 27.11 5.77 -17.66
CA ARG A 714 27.61 4.40 -17.88
C ARG A 714 26.80 3.72 -18.97
N PHE A 715 27.45 3.12 -19.94
CA PHE A 715 26.81 2.55 -21.12
C PHE A 715 27.61 1.37 -21.69
N SER A 716 26.95 0.53 -22.48
CA SER A 716 27.57 -0.66 -23.08
C SER A 716 28.42 -0.29 -24.30
N ASN A 717 29.70 -0.66 -24.27
CA ASN A 717 30.61 -0.57 -25.40
C ASN A 717 31.62 -1.74 -25.37
N ALA A 718 31.11 -2.98 -25.44
CA ALA A 718 31.91 -4.20 -25.29
C ALA A 718 33.02 -4.38 -26.35
N LYS A 719 32.87 -3.74 -27.51
CA LYS A 719 33.88 -3.74 -28.59
C LYS A 719 34.96 -2.66 -28.42
N MET A 720 34.85 -1.82 -27.38
CA MET A 720 35.68 -0.63 -27.15
C MET A 720 35.75 0.28 -28.39
N GLU A 721 34.64 0.37 -29.12
CA GLU A 721 34.53 1.16 -30.35
C GLU A 721 34.24 2.63 -30.05
N ARG A 722 34.28 3.49 -31.07
CA ARG A 722 33.99 4.92 -30.87
C ARG A 722 32.51 5.11 -30.52
N SER A 723 32.24 5.60 -29.32
CA SER A 723 30.92 5.99 -28.83
C SER A 723 30.81 7.50 -28.72
N ILE A 724 29.74 8.08 -29.26
CA ILE A 724 29.46 9.51 -29.20
C ILE A 724 28.45 9.77 -28.09
N ILE A 725 28.82 10.60 -27.13
CA ILE A 725 27.95 11.08 -26.06
C ILE A 725 27.62 12.53 -26.35
N THR A 726 26.34 12.85 -26.35
CA THR A 726 25.84 14.18 -26.67
C THR A 726 24.87 14.62 -25.60
N VAL A 727 24.98 15.84 -25.08
CA VAL A 727 24.04 16.41 -24.11
C VAL A 727 23.40 17.63 -24.73
N TYR A 728 22.07 17.62 -24.79
CA TYR A 728 21.26 18.72 -25.28
C TYR A 728 20.47 19.36 -24.14
N SER A 729 20.19 20.65 -24.25
CA SER A 729 19.10 21.25 -23.49
C SER A 729 17.74 20.73 -24.01
N LEU A 730 16.66 20.96 -23.26
CA LEU A 730 15.30 20.67 -23.75
C LEU A 730 14.87 21.54 -24.94
N THR A 731 15.57 22.65 -25.21
CA THR A 731 15.34 23.49 -26.40
C THR A 731 16.12 23.01 -27.62
N GLY A 732 16.88 21.91 -27.49
CA GLY A 732 17.66 21.31 -28.58
C GLY A 732 19.07 21.91 -28.76
N GLU A 733 19.50 22.80 -27.87
CA GLU A 733 20.85 23.36 -27.89
C GLU A 733 21.88 22.29 -27.52
N LEU A 734 22.95 22.16 -28.32
CA LEU A 734 24.03 21.22 -28.06
C LEU A 734 25.00 21.77 -27.01
N LEU A 735 24.99 21.18 -25.81
CA LEU A 735 25.81 21.64 -24.68
C LEU A 735 27.12 20.88 -24.55
N LEU A 736 27.13 19.60 -24.91
CA LEU A 736 28.32 18.77 -24.87
C LEU A 736 28.26 17.73 -25.98
N GLN A 737 29.37 17.55 -26.71
CA GLN A 737 29.58 16.37 -27.55
C GLN A 737 30.98 15.82 -27.31
N LYS A 738 31.06 14.53 -26.98
CA LYS A 738 32.32 13.84 -26.66
C LYS A 738 32.36 12.46 -27.29
N VAL A 739 33.55 12.05 -27.69
CA VAL A 739 33.82 10.71 -28.20
C VAL A 739 34.67 9.98 -27.18
N THR A 740 34.27 8.76 -26.86
CA THR A 740 35.02 7.87 -25.96
C THR A 740 35.01 6.45 -26.50
N THR A 741 36.04 5.66 -26.19
CA THR A 741 36.10 4.22 -26.46
C THR A 741 35.81 3.39 -25.20
N GLY A 742 35.58 4.04 -24.05
CA GLY A 742 35.25 3.38 -22.80
C GLY A 742 33.76 3.06 -22.64
N ASN A 743 33.42 2.46 -21.50
CA ASN A 743 32.05 2.11 -21.10
C ASN A 743 31.41 3.16 -20.17
N ASN A 744 32.10 4.27 -19.95
CA ASN A 744 31.60 5.36 -19.12
C ASN A 744 32.19 6.70 -19.54
N TYR A 745 31.57 7.77 -19.06
CA TYR A 745 32.05 9.12 -19.19
C TYR A 745 31.48 9.98 -18.05
N THR A 746 32.31 10.83 -17.46
CA THR A 746 31.86 11.79 -16.44
C THR A 746 31.65 13.15 -17.11
N VAL A 747 30.42 13.66 -17.03
CA VAL A 747 30.14 15.06 -17.37
C VAL A 747 30.49 15.90 -16.15
N GLU A 748 31.50 16.75 -16.30
CA GLU A 748 31.94 17.64 -15.23
C GLU A 748 30.85 18.63 -14.83
N PRO A 749 30.68 18.95 -13.54
CA PRO A 749 29.56 19.77 -13.05
C PRO A 749 29.51 21.15 -13.72
N LYS A 750 30.68 21.74 -13.98
CA LYS A 750 30.82 23.02 -14.70
C LYS A 750 30.24 23.04 -16.12
N ALA A 751 29.98 21.88 -16.72
CA ALA A 751 29.39 21.77 -18.05
C ALA A 751 27.85 21.81 -18.04
N LEU A 752 27.20 21.64 -16.88
CA LEU A 752 25.74 21.57 -16.75
C LEU A 752 25.24 22.46 -15.60
N LYS A 753 24.43 23.46 -15.92
CA LYS A 753 23.74 24.28 -14.91
C LYS A 753 22.52 23.52 -14.34
N PRO A 754 21.90 23.94 -13.22
CA PRO A 754 20.60 23.42 -12.83
C PRO A 754 19.59 23.47 -13.99
N GLY A 755 18.91 22.35 -14.25
CA GLY A 755 18.04 22.22 -15.41
C GLY A 755 17.85 20.78 -15.86
N VAL A 756 16.98 20.61 -16.87
CA VAL A 756 16.71 19.31 -17.49
C VAL A 756 17.42 19.24 -18.84
N TYR A 757 18.15 18.15 -19.04
CA TYR A 757 18.94 17.89 -20.24
C TYR A 757 18.55 16.54 -20.84
N LEU A 758 18.83 16.39 -22.13
CA LEU A 758 18.75 15.11 -22.84
C LEU A 758 20.15 14.63 -23.15
N VAL A 759 20.56 13.55 -22.49
CA VAL A 759 21.81 12.84 -22.79
C VAL A 759 21.51 11.81 -23.86
N LYS A 760 22.25 11.79 -24.96
CA LYS A 760 22.16 10.79 -26.03
C LYS A 760 23.49 10.07 -26.19
N ILE A 761 23.44 8.75 -26.36
CA ILE A 761 24.61 7.93 -26.67
C ILE A 761 24.38 7.22 -27.99
N ALA A 762 25.39 7.22 -28.86
CA ALA A 762 25.38 6.54 -30.15
C ALA A 762 26.66 5.71 -30.36
N ASN A 763 26.51 4.39 -30.52
CA ASN A 763 27.50 3.42 -31.00
C ASN A 763 26.77 2.25 -31.71
N THR A 764 27.46 1.17 -32.11
CA THR A 764 26.81 0.08 -32.86
C THR A 764 25.85 -0.76 -32.01
N ALA A 765 25.96 -0.70 -30.68
CA ALA A 765 25.13 -1.42 -29.72
C ALA A 765 24.04 -0.56 -29.05
N LEU A 766 24.16 0.76 -29.07
CA LEU A 766 23.31 1.70 -28.32
C LEU A 766 23.07 2.99 -29.10
N ASN A 767 21.82 3.35 -29.35
CA ASN A 767 21.42 4.64 -29.94
C ASN A 767 20.18 5.19 -29.22
N SER A 768 20.38 5.79 -28.05
CA SER A 768 19.29 6.11 -27.14
C SER A 768 19.50 7.44 -26.42
N THR A 769 18.40 8.00 -25.92
CA THR A 769 18.37 9.32 -25.27
C THR A 769 17.67 9.23 -23.92
N GLN A 770 18.19 9.94 -22.92
CA GLN A 770 17.68 9.94 -21.55
C GLN A 770 17.67 11.32 -20.92
N LYS A 771 16.71 11.52 -20.04
CA LYS A 771 16.57 12.73 -19.24
C LYS A 771 17.60 12.74 -18.11
N LEU A 772 18.38 13.82 -18.03
CA LEU A 772 19.22 14.17 -16.88
C LEU A 772 18.62 15.40 -16.20
N VAL A 773 18.33 15.30 -14.91
CA VAL A 773 17.94 16.45 -14.08
C VAL A 773 19.15 16.86 -13.26
N VAL A 774 19.58 18.11 -13.39
CA VAL A 774 20.55 18.72 -12.48
C VAL A 774 19.77 19.66 -11.56
N LEU A 775 19.83 19.42 -10.25
CA LEU A 775 19.18 20.17 -9.17
C LEU A 775 19.91 21.48 -8.89
#